data_AF-A0A813L2E6-F1
#
_entry.id   AF-A0A813L2E6-F1
#
_cell.length_a   1.000
_cell.length_b   1.000
_cell.length_c   1.000
_cell.angle_alpha   90.00
_cell.angle_beta   90.00
_cell.angle_gamma   90.00
#
_symmetry.space_group_name_H-M   'P 1'
#
loop_
_entity.id
_entity.type
_entity.pdbx_description
1 polymer ?
#
loop_
_entity_poly.entity_id
_entity_poly.type
_entity_poly.pdbx_seq_one_letter_code
_entity_poly.pdbx_strand_id
1 'polypeptide(L)'
;MNHIDYRGAFIIEDCLEEHKALKSLIISDNPLGSGGARSLVRLLSRDKAGLTELICLDCVSSGIISPDADSKQIYSLTDPSGKYILDLERPYHRALLRRFYKVCESLSISYSSAFVDISYGSQTYHHAHKRSGLWDVPKQGRLELVFSMHWAGLEDLQDTDDWDFSSFVQHHLELRRLKPSLAKAAALFSFFKANAGNKNEQLMLLDVFAKDFLLRFQQVEEMSHTKDCLIVEVLSRTLPCILGGRPMRYLSLLLLPSLTSLVQVLSRSRNFLTFNVENPTGHYRLELSLHSDYAVAEQLLLINRWEADVEQRLQRQDTSELGNRSHLRNVTLGSLPITDIWELVLPDREVLKCDYVTGKRPHPEMKHLNDTSFAKVLQLMLETDNHGIRISVLRQVSHYLAVSSLQLREVLGLFDSKELQLQSLVILYLRVTDMQHEKIFRSRLEDDRDLVKLRRQLGYATFFPFMQPEFTSMSLDFSRNDQRIAANIFLQLHRVENMKNIKDYGYVDGNGVEDQMLLGIPSSWQDLERMPTAGVFRMTYTCAADNRKFANRKVFMERFGFFKRPFQETDTMWWSSLSEAPEDVREFMEFLIGNFPDLIKPFEVIDGKDGNGFITLKEFKDGYVELGCKKFAGPEEQSRIEAVFRYLDPGGEGTISKNEWLFLDQLWKEMMLSLTEFVQHLSRVFDFAPNALEQAFESLDADASGEISQAEWDVVVKERIKFFGNSGTIFQFLDKDGQGEVGLEEFMLLDDILKRSEEKCRPKPRVEKGDELTEYLS
;
A
#
# COMPACT_ATOMS: atom_id res chain seq x y z
N MET A 1 26.80 42.57 17.00
CA MET A 1 25.96 41.36 16.91
C MET A 1 26.86 40.16 17.04
N ASN A 2 26.50 39.20 17.89
CA ASN A 2 27.11 37.88 17.80
C ASN A 2 26.48 37.20 16.58
N HIS A 3 27.25 36.51 15.75
CA HIS A 3 26.72 35.80 14.58
C HIS A 3 26.43 34.34 14.95
N ILE A 4 25.66 34.12 16.03
CA ILE A 4 25.34 32.76 16.49
C ILE A 4 24.22 32.21 15.61
N ASP A 5 24.53 31.17 14.86
CA ASP A 5 23.55 30.45 14.03
C ASP A 5 23.06 29.17 14.72
N TYR A 6 22.36 28.30 13.98
CA TYR A 6 21.88 27.01 14.48
C TYR A 6 23.00 26.12 15.05
N ARG A 7 24.22 26.20 14.50
CA ARG A 7 25.39 25.41 14.95
C ARG A 7 25.83 25.88 16.33
N GLY A 8 25.91 27.20 16.50
CA GLY A 8 26.24 27.81 17.79
C GLY A 8 25.19 27.50 18.87
N ALA A 9 23.90 27.60 18.53
CA ALA A 9 22.82 27.24 19.45
C ALA A 9 22.84 25.76 19.86
N PHE A 10 23.19 24.85 18.94
CA PHE A 10 23.35 23.43 19.25
C PHE A 10 24.50 23.18 20.23
N ILE A 11 25.62 23.91 20.09
CA ILE A 11 26.73 23.85 21.05
C ILE A 11 26.28 24.36 22.42
N ILE A 12 25.48 25.43 22.47
CA ILE A 12 24.92 25.96 23.73
C ILE A 12 24.03 24.91 24.41
N GLU A 13 23.14 24.25 23.65
CA GLU A 13 22.31 23.15 24.17
C GLU A 13 23.17 22.02 24.76
N ASP A 14 24.18 21.57 24.01
CA ASP A 14 25.09 20.50 24.42
C ASP A 14 25.85 20.85 25.71
N CYS A 15 26.40 22.07 25.81
CA CYS A 15 27.21 22.49 26.96
C CYS A 15 26.38 22.78 28.22
N LEU A 16 25.13 23.26 28.07
CA LEU A 16 24.32 23.72 29.19
C LEU A 16 23.25 22.71 29.66
N GLU A 17 23.15 21.56 29.00
CA GLU A 17 22.13 20.53 29.23
C GLU A 17 21.95 20.12 30.72
N GLU A 18 23.04 20.09 31.48
CA GLU A 18 23.07 19.72 32.90
C GLU A 18 23.47 20.89 33.82
N HIS A 19 23.59 22.11 33.27
CA HIS A 19 24.08 23.27 34.01
C HIS A 19 22.98 23.86 34.92
N LYS A 20 23.16 23.77 36.25
CA LYS A 20 22.12 24.12 37.24
C LYS A 20 22.05 25.61 37.63
N ALA A 21 23.17 26.33 37.50
CA ALA A 21 23.30 27.69 38.03
C ALA A 21 22.73 28.78 37.09
N LEU A 22 22.83 28.59 35.78
CA LEU A 22 22.30 29.54 34.78
C LEU A 22 20.78 29.52 34.80
N LYS A 23 20.14 30.68 35.06
CA LYS A 23 18.68 30.82 35.15
C LYS A 23 18.05 31.56 33.98
N SER A 24 18.77 32.50 33.38
CA SER A 24 18.30 33.33 32.27
C SER A 24 19.33 33.35 31.15
N LEU A 25 18.87 33.30 29.90
CA LEU A 25 19.69 33.36 28.69
C LEU A 25 19.09 34.36 27.70
N ILE A 26 19.88 35.35 27.30
CA ILE A 26 19.49 36.37 26.31
C ILE A 26 20.34 36.16 25.06
N ILE A 27 19.69 35.93 23.91
CA ILE A 27 20.34 35.63 22.64
C ILE A 27 19.61 36.25 21.44
N SER A 28 18.90 37.36 21.69
CA SER A 28 18.19 38.11 20.65
C SER A 28 19.15 38.63 19.57
N ASP A 29 18.62 38.96 18.39
CA ASP A 29 19.36 39.50 17.24
C ASP A 29 20.43 38.56 16.67
N ASN A 30 20.23 37.24 16.78
CA ASN A 30 21.12 36.21 16.24
C ASN A 30 20.44 35.43 15.11
N PRO A 31 21.16 35.01 14.05
CA PRO A 31 20.60 34.25 12.92
C PRO A 31 20.37 32.77 13.25
N LEU A 32 19.59 32.49 14.30
CA LEU A 32 19.39 31.13 14.83
C LEU A 32 18.63 30.21 13.87
N GLY A 33 17.62 30.76 13.18
CA GLY A 33 16.70 29.98 12.36
C GLY A 33 15.92 28.91 13.16
N SER A 34 15.20 28.03 12.44
CA SER A 34 14.40 26.96 13.04
C SER A 34 15.26 25.99 13.85
N GLY A 35 16.42 25.57 13.32
CA GLY A 35 17.34 24.66 13.97
C GLY A 35 17.90 25.20 15.30
N GLY A 36 18.29 26.47 15.34
CA GLY A 36 18.82 27.08 16.55
C GLY A 36 17.75 27.27 17.63
N ALA A 37 16.56 27.69 17.23
CA ALA A 37 15.44 27.81 18.16
C ALA A 37 15.02 26.46 18.75
N ARG A 38 14.99 25.38 17.95
CA ARG A 38 14.78 24.02 18.45
C ARG A 38 15.77 23.69 19.57
N SER A 39 17.06 23.95 19.37
CA SER A 39 18.09 23.69 20.39
C SER A 39 17.86 24.46 21.70
N LEU A 40 17.56 25.75 21.63
CA LEU A 40 17.37 26.58 22.82
C LEU A 40 16.07 26.27 23.57
N VAL A 41 14.98 26.01 22.86
CA VAL A 41 13.70 25.63 23.46
C VAL A 41 13.78 24.24 24.09
N ARG A 42 14.50 23.29 23.47
CA ARG A 42 14.83 22.00 24.11
C ARG A 42 15.64 22.22 25.39
N LEU A 43 16.65 23.10 25.38
CA LEU A 43 17.42 23.42 26.58
C LEU A 43 16.55 24.00 27.70
N LEU A 44 15.67 24.96 27.39
CA LEU A 44 14.71 25.53 28.34
C LEU A 44 13.84 24.45 28.99
N SER A 45 13.47 23.43 28.20
CA SER A 45 12.52 22.38 28.58
C SER A 45 13.11 21.24 29.43
N ARG A 46 14.43 21.16 29.56
CA ARG A 46 15.10 20.04 30.26
C ARG A 46 15.12 20.26 31.76
N ASP A 47 14.63 19.28 32.52
CA ASP A 47 14.66 19.29 33.99
C ASP A 47 16.10 19.25 34.55
N LYS A 48 17.03 18.70 33.77
CA LYS A 48 18.45 18.73 34.12
C LYS A 48 19.06 20.13 34.02
N ALA A 49 18.52 21.04 33.19
CA ALA A 49 19.03 22.39 33.05
C ALA A 49 18.37 23.36 34.04
N GLY A 50 19.16 24.25 34.63
CA GLY A 50 18.69 25.28 35.56
C GLY A 50 17.92 26.43 34.92
N LEU A 51 17.91 26.51 33.58
CA LEU A 51 17.34 27.60 32.79
C LEU A 51 15.82 27.70 32.99
N THR A 52 15.33 28.88 33.33
CA THR A 52 13.90 29.17 33.54
C THR A 52 13.39 30.31 32.66
N GLU A 53 14.30 31.11 32.09
CA GLU A 53 13.98 32.24 31.24
C GLU A 53 14.85 32.23 29.97
N LEU A 54 14.23 32.42 28.81
CA LEU A 54 14.87 32.54 27.52
C LEU A 54 14.34 33.79 26.82
N ILE A 55 15.24 34.68 26.39
CA ILE A 55 14.90 35.89 25.63
C ILE A 55 15.57 35.79 24.27
N CYS A 56 14.75 35.57 23.24
CA CYS A 56 15.17 35.30 21.88
C CYS A 56 14.20 36.02 20.93
N LEU A 57 14.48 37.30 20.68
CA LEU A 57 13.72 38.17 19.78
C LEU A 57 14.51 38.42 18.49
N ASP A 58 13.80 38.55 17.38
CA ASP A 58 14.33 38.87 16.05
C ASP A 58 15.38 37.84 15.56
N CYS A 59 15.15 36.58 15.93
CA CYS A 59 16.04 35.46 15.59
C CYS A 59 15.56 34.64 14.38
N VAL A 60 14.43 35.02 13.78
CA VAL A 60 13.77 34.34 12.65
C VAL A 60 14.46 34.61 11.31
N SER A 61 15.54 35.40 11.27
CA SER A 61 16.27 35.66 10.02
C SER A 61 16.60 34.33 9.33
N SER A 62 15.90 34.10 8.22
CA SER A 62 16.00 32.92 7.39
C SER A 62 17.36 32.99 6.70
N GLY A 63 18.41 32.60 7.41
CA GLY A 63 19.55 32.02 6.74
C GLY A 63 19.00 30.84 5.96
N ILE A 64 18.78 31.03 4.66
CA ILE A 64 18.82 29.93 3.72
C ILE A 64 20.08 29.18 4.14
N ILE A 65 19.91 27.95 4.63
CA ILE A 65 21.03 27.04 4.77
C ILE A 65 21.57 26.97 3.36
N SER A 66 22.60 27.77 3.06
CA SER A 66 23.37 27.57 1.84
C SER A 66 23.70 26.09 1.83
N PRO A 67 23.67 25.36 0.71
CA PRO A 67 24.14 23.99 0.70
C PRO A 67 25.65 23.98 1.01
N ASP A 68 26.00 24.09 2.29
CA ASP A 68 27.34 24.00 2.85
C ASP A 68 27.55 22.58 3.39
N ALA A 69 28.81 22.24 3.66
CA ALA A 69 29.22 20.86 3.98
C ALA A 69 28.47 20.23 5.17
N ASP A 70 27.86 21.05 6.02
CA ASP A 70 27.16 20.65 7.23
C ASP A 70 25.67 20.33 6.98
N SER A 71 25.11 20.60 5.79
CA SER A 71 23.69 20.36 5.49
C SER A 71 23.28 18.89 5.59
N LYS A 72 24.24 17.97 5.45
CA LYS A 72 24.08 16.53 5.66
C LYS A 72 24.38 16.07 7.09
N GLN A 73 24.86 16.97 7.96
CA GLN A 73 25.32 16.66 9.32
C GLN A 73 24.35 17.26 10.36
N ILE A 74 23.03 17.11 10.14
CA ILE A 74 22.00 17.66 11.02
C ILE A 74 21.54 16.61 12.03
N TYR A 75 21.47 17.00 13.30
CA TYR A 75 20.95 16.14 14.36
C TYR A 75 19.42 16.16 14.38
N SER A 76 18.81 14.99 14.23
CA SER A 76 17.38 14.78 14.48
C SER A 76 17.16 14.19 15.88
N LEU A 77 16.23 14.76 16.64
CA LEU A 77 15.90 14.26 17.99
C LEU A 77 15.14 12.93 17.91
N THR A 78 14.20 12.82 16.97
CA THR A 78 13.32 11.65 16.78
C THR A 78 14.08 10.46 16.21
N ASP A 79 15.04 10.69 15.31
CA ASP A 79 15.94 9.64 14.84
C ASP A 79 17.30 10.19 14.39
N PRO A 80 18.33 10.19 15.26
CA PRO A 80 19.69 10.58 14.91
C PRO A 80 20.47 9.49 14.17
N SER A 81 19.86 8.36 13.79
CA SER A 81 20.58 7.29 13.09
C SER A 81 20.88 7.71 11.65
N GLY A 82 22.06 7.35 11.17
CA GLY A 82 22.51 7.67 9.81
C GLY A 82 24.03 7.77 9.68
N LYS A 83 24.48 8.11 8.48
CA LYS A 83 25.89 8.29 8.15
C LYS A 83 26.33 9.72 8.46
N TYR A 84 27.42 9.86 9.20
CA TYR A 84 28.01 11.14 9.60
C TYR A 84 29.46 11.24 9.15
N ILE A 85 29.85 12.44 8.68
CA ILE A 85 31.22 12.82 8.33
C ILE A 85 31.55 14.06 9.16
N LEU A 86 32.28 13.83 10.24
CA LEU A 86 32.57 14.82 11.27
C LEU A 86 34.02 15.30 11.16
N ASP A 87 34.19 16.53 10.68
CA ASP A 87 35.42 17.31 10.86
C ASP A 87 35.53 17.79 12.31
N LEU A 88 36.37 17.13 13.12
CA LEU A 88 36.49 17.38 14.55
C LEU A 88 37.25 18.67 14.89
N GLU A 89 37.84 19.37 13.92
CA GLU A 89 38.33 20.74 14.13
C GLU A 89 37.16 21.71 14.38
N ARG A 90 35.97 21.39 13.84
CA ARG A 90 34.76 22.19 14.00
C ARG A 90 34.08 21.92 15.35
N PRO A 91 33.83 22.97 16.17
CA PRO A 91 33.12 22.82 17.44
C PRO A 91 31.73 22.16 17.33
N TYR A 92 31.01 22.43 16.24
CA TYR A 92 29.68 21.87 15.96
C TYR A 92 29.71 20.35 15.81
N HIS A 93 30.62 19.82 14.99
CA HIS A 93 30.79 18.38 14.80
C HIS A 93 31.23 17.66 16.08
N ARG A 94 32.07 18.31 16.89
CA ARG A 94 32.38 17.79 18.23
C ARG A 94 31.14 17.73 19.12
N ALA A 95 30.25 18.71 19.05
CA ALA A 95 28.99 18.69 19.78
C ALA A 95 28.06 17.57 19.30
N LEU A 96 27.98 17.32 17.98
CA LEU A 96 27.23 16.18 17.43
C LEU A 96 27.74 14.86 18.00
N LEU A 97 29.07 14.66 17.96
CA LEU A 97 29.70 13.46 18.51
C LEU A 97 29.43 13.30 20.02
N ARG A 98 29.54 14.37 20.82
CA ARG A 98 29.16 14.33 22.24
C ARG A 98 27.68 14.00 22.44
N ARG A 99 26.81 14.48 21.55
CA ARG A 99 25.38 14.18 21.60
C ARG A 99 25.11 12.70 21.32
N PHE A 100 25.82 12.06 20.39
CA PHE A 100 25.72 10.62 20.17
C PHE A 100 26.09 9.82 21.43
N TYR A 101 27.20 10.16 22.10
CA TYR A 101 27.55 9.52 23.37
C TYR A 101 26.49 9.73 24.47
N LYS A 102 25.93 10.93 24.58
CA LYS A 102 24.82 11.21 25.52
C LYS A 102 23.56 10.40 25.20
N VAL A 103 23.26 10.18 23.91
CA VAL A 103 22.16 9.31 23.50
C VAL A 103 22.43 7.87 23.93
N CYS A 104 23.63 7.34 23.68
CA CYS A 104 24.02 6.01 24.16
C CYS A 104 23.93 5.88 25.68
N GLU A 105 24.41 6.89 26.43
CA GLU A 105 24.30 6.92 27.90
C GLU A 105 22.83 6.95 28.36
N SER A 106 21.97 7.73 27.69
CA SER A 106 20.55 7.85 28.07
C SER A 106 19.73 6.59 27.80
N LEU A 107 20.11 5.83 26.78
CA LEU A 107 19.42 4.61 26.34
C LEU A 107 20.17 3.33 26.75
N SER A 108 21.23 3.45 27.55
CA SER A 108 22.07 2.33 27.98
C SER A 108 22.63 1.46 26.83
N ILE A 109 22.98 2.08 25.69
CA ILE A 109 23.48 1.40 24.50
C ILE A 109 25.00 1.26 24.54
N SER A 110 25.53 0.10 24.16
CA SER A 110 26.97 -0.07 23.96
C SER A 110 27.50 0.79 22.80
N TYR A 111 28.66 1.40 22.98
CA TYR A 111 29.28 2.19 21.90
C TYR A 111 29.69 1.32 20.72
N SER A 112 30.08 0.06 20.96
CA SER A 112 30.47 -0.87 19.90
C SER A 112 29.31 -1.26 18.98
N SER A 113 28.07 -1.23 19.48
CA SER A 113 26.87 -1.48 18.67
C SER A 113 26.32 -0.19 18.07
N ALA A 114 26.53 0.95 18.72
CA ALA A 114 25.96 2.22 18.28
C ALA A 114 26.76 2.95 17.19
N PHE A 115 28.08 2.76 17.19
CA PHE A 115 28.98 3.37 16.22
C PHE A 115 29.53 2.29 15.29
N VAL A 116 29.02 2.25 14.06
CA VAL A 116 29.33 1.26 13.03
C VAL A 116 30.15 1.93 11.91
N ASP A 117 30.90 1.15 11.14
CA ASP A 117 31.69 1.62 9.98
C ASP A 117 32.57 2.85 10.27
N ILE A 118 33.27 2.81 11.41
CA ILE A 118 34.09 3.93 11.87
C ILE A 118 35.40 4.00 11.07
N SER A 119 35.68 5.17 10.50
CA SER A 119 36.95 5.53 9.87
C SER A 119 37.45 6.87 10.41
N TYR A 120 38.72 6.94 10.82
CA TYR A 120 39.32 8.14 11.40
C TYR A 120 40.69 8.44 10.80
N GLY A 121 40.67 9.00 9.58
CA GLY A 121 41.88 9.21 8.79
C GLY A 121 42.66 7.90 8.62
N SER A 122 43.95 7.91 8.97
CA SER A 122 44.82 6.71 8.94
C SER A 122 45.01 6.06 10.33
N GLN A 123 44.23 6.47 11.34
CA GLN A 123 44.40 6.04 12.73
C GLN A 123 43.18 5.25 13.22
N THR A 124 43.39 4.38 14.21
CA THR A 124 42.30 3.73 14.92
C THR A 124 41.58 4.75 15.80
N TYR A 125 40.26 4.82 15.70
CA TYR A 125 39.46 5.66 16.57
C TYR A 125 39.29 5.01 17.95
N HIS A 126 39.47 5.81 19.01
CA HIS A 126 39.20 5.40 20.39
C HIS A 126 38.01 6.19 20.93
N HIS A 127 37.02 5.49 21.53
CA HIS A 127 35.83 6.15 22.04
C HIS A 127 36.16 7.12 23.18
N ALA A 128 35.46 8.27 23.20
CA ALA A 128 35.62 9.31 24.21
C ALA A 128 35.23 8.81 25.61
N HIS A 129 35.93 9.31 26.63
CA HIS A 129 35.59 9.12 28.05
C HIS A 129 35.01 10.40 28.65
N LYS A 130 34.20 10.27 29.70
CA LYS A 130 33.58 11.41 30.38
C LYS A 130 34.53 12.01 31.42
N ARG A 131 34.84 13.31 31.32
CA ARG A 131 35.61 14.09 32.33
C ARG A 131 34.76 15.25 32.81
N SER A 132 34.56 15.37 34.12
CA SER A 132 33.79 16.46 34.74
C SER A 132 32.40 16.68 34.11
N GLY A 133 31.70 15.59 33.77
CA GLY A 133 30.37 15.65 33.15
C GLY A 133 30.34 15.85 31.63
N LEU A 134 31.48 16.14 30.99
CA LEU A 134 31.59 16.36 29.54
C LEU A 134 32.36 15.21 28.87
N TRP A 135 31.92 14.82 27.67
CA TRP A 135 32.60 13.83 26.84
C TRP A 135 33.86 14.44 26.20
N ASP A 136 35.02 13.85 26.50
CA ASP A 136 36.32 14.30 26.01
C ASP A 136 36.57 13.75 24.60
N VAL A 137 36.04 14.45 23.60
CA VAL A 137 36.15 14.10 22.18
C VAL A 137 37.39 14.72 21.53
N PRO A 138 37.98 14.08 20.49
CA PRO A 138 39.16 14.64 19.81
C PRO A 138 38.89 16.04 19.24
N LYS A 139 39.96 16.85 19.16
CA LYS A 139 39.89 18.27 18.73
C LYS A 139 40.25 18.52 17.27
N GLN A 140 40.70 17.49 16.57
CA GLN A 140 41.17 17.53 15.18
C GLN A 140 40.89 16.18 14.52
N GLY A 141 40.98 16.11 13.20
CA GLY A 141 40.80 14.88 12.42
C GLY A 141 39.40 14.70 11.84
N ARG A 142 39.30 13.88 10.81
CA ARG A 142 38.06 13.57 10.08
C ARG A 142 37.55 12.19 10.50
N LEU A 143 36.38 12.15 11.11
CA LEU A 143 35.71 10.94 11.57
C LEU A 143 34.50 10.65 10.70
N GLU A 144 34.52 9.52 10.00
CA GLU A 144 33.37 8.99 9.26
C GLU A 144 32.80 7.82 10.05
N LEU A 145 31.49 7.78 10.24
CA LEU A 145 30.82 6.73 11.00
C LEU A 145 29.36 6.58 10.56
N VAL A 146 28.78 5.42 10.83
CA VAL A 146 27.33 5.21 10.85
C VAL A 146 26.90 5.17 12.31
N PHE A 147 26.08 6.13 12.72
CA PHE A 147 25.45 6.09 14.04
C PHE A 147 24.15 5.31 13.89
N SER A 148 24.00 4.25 14.67
CA SER A 148 22.77 3.46 14.71
C SER A 148 22.39 3.30 16.16
N MET A 149 21.18 3.70 16.53
CA MET A 149 20.73 3.42 17.89
C MET A 149 20.33 1.94 18.04
N HIS A 150 20.10 1.22 16.93
CA HIS A 150 19.19 0.07 16.91
C HIS A 150 17.87 0.41 17.64
N TRP A 151 16.92 -0.51 17.75
CA TRP A 151 15.67 -0.28 18.49
C TRP A 151 15.87 -0.24 20.02
N ALA A 152 16.97 0.32 20.50
CA ALA A 152 17.34 0.35 21.90
C ALA A 152 16.39 1.23 22.73
N GLY A 153 16.06 0.78 23.94
CA GLY A 153 14.98 1.35 24.75
C GLY A 153 13.58 0.89 24.32
N LEU A 154 13.48 0.04 23.27
CA LEU A 154 12.26 -0.68 22.90
C LEU A 154 12.35 -2.16 23.30
N GLU A 155 13.19 -2.51 24.29
CA GLU A 155 13.31 -3.90 24.78
C GLU A 155 11.98 -4.47 25.29
N ASP A 156 11.15 -3.62 25.91
CA ASP A 156 9.80 -4.00 26.35
C ASP A 156 8.85 -4.33 25.19
N LEU A 157 9.19 -3.94 23.95
CA LEU A 157 8.46 -4.33 22.74
C LEU A 157 8.89 -5.70 22.19
N GLN A 158 9.89 -6.37 22.76
CA GLN A 158 10.27 -7.73 22.33
C GLN A 158 9.14 -8.75 22.47
N ASP A 159 8.22 -8.53 23.41
CA ASP A 159 7.02 -9.34 23.62
C ASP A 159 5.81 -8.84 22.79
N THR A 160 5.95 -7.73 22.08
CA THR A 160 4.90 -7.15 21.23
C THR A 160 4.97 -7.72 19.83
N ASP A 161 3.84 -7.85 19.15
CA ASP A 161 3.79 -8.28 17.75
C ASP A 161 4.66 -7.34 16.89
N ASP A 162 5.63 -7.91 16.15
CA ASP A 162 6.49 -7.19 15.19
C ASP A 162 5.68 -6.34 14.19
N TRP A 163 4.39 -6.66 14.01
CA TRP A 163 3.48 -5.98 13.11
C TRP A 163 2.57 -4.94 13.79
N ASP A 164 2.68 -4.67 15.09
CA ASP A 164 1.96 -3.58 15.79
C ASP A 164 2.69 -2.24 15.59
N PHE A 165 2.46 -1.62 14.44
CA PHE A 165 3.12 -0.39 14.04
C PHE A 165 2.71 0.81 14.91
N SER A 166 1.46 0.84 15.37
CA SER A 166 0.93 1.90 16.22
C SER A 166 1.64 1.93 17.56
N SER A 167 1.75 0.78 18.23
CA SER A 167 2.46 0.68 19.51
C SER A 167 3.94 1.02 19.35
N PHE A 168 4.58 0.52 18.30
CA PHE A 168 5.97 0.84 17.97
C PHE A 168 6.19 2.35 17.77
N VAL A 169 5.43 2.99 16.86
CA VAL A 169 5.55 4.42 16.57
C VAL A 169 5.27 5.26 17.82
N GLN A 170 4.23 4.91 18.58
CA GLN A 170 3.88 5.65 19.79
C GLN A 170 5.01 5.55 20.83
N HIS A 171 5.48 4.34 21.14
CA HIS A 171 6.54 4.14 22.14
C HIS A 171 7.84 4.84 21.73
N HIS A 172 8.22 4.73 20.45
CA HIS A 172 9.38 5.45 19.91
C HIS A 172 9.24 6.96 20.09
N LEU A 173 8.13 7.57 19.68
CA LEU A 173 7.92 9.00 19.84
C LEU A 173 7.90 9.43 21.31
N GLU A 174 7.31 8.63 22.19
CA GLU A 174 7.24 8.88 23.62
C GLU A 174 8.60 8.83 24.33
N LEU A 175 9.50 7.98 23.85
CA LEU A 175 10.87 7.86 24.32
C LEU A 175 11.77 9.01 23.80
N ARG A 176 11.48 9.52 22.59
CA ARG A 176 12.36 10.49 21.91
C ARG A 176 11.96 11.95 22.08
N ARG A 177 10.66 12.26 22.09
CA ARG A 177 10.17 13.63 22.17
C ARG A 177 10.09 14.11 23.62
N LEU A 178 10.32 15.40 23.83
CA LEU A 178 10.34 16.00 25.16
C LEU A 178 8.92 16.15 25.72
N LYS A 179 8.75 15.67 26.95
CA LYS A 179 7.57 15.89 27.80
C LYS A 179 7.99 16.85 28.92
N PRO A 180 7.76 18.17 28.80
CA PRO A 180 8.22 19.13 29.80
C PRO A 180 7.52 18.90 31.14
N SER A 181 8.28 18.95 32.25
CA SER A 181 7.71 18.94 33.60
C SER A 181 6.82 20.17 33.83
N LEU A 182 5.99 20.18 34.89
CA LEU A 182 5.11 21.30 35.18
C LEU A 182 5.86 22.64 35.27
N ALA A 183 7.01 22.66 35.94
CA ALA A 183 7.84 23.86 36.08
C ALA A 183 8.41 24.33 34.73
N LYS A 184 8.86 23.40 33.89
CA LYS A 184 9.39 23.72 32.56
C LYS A 184 8.30 24.10 31.57
N ALA A 185 7.13 23.49 31.66
CA ALA A 185 5.95 23.86 30.89
C ALA A 185 5.53 25.30 31.19
N ALA A 186 5.54 25.71 32.46
CA ALA A 186 5.27 27.11 32.83
C ALA A 186 6.28 28.09 32.22
N ALA A 187 7.58 27.74 32.22
CA ALA A 187 8.62 28.54 31.56
C ALA A 187 8.40 28.64 30.03
N LEU A 188 8.06 27.52 29.38
CA LEU A 188 7.76 27.50 27.95
C LEU A 188 6.53 28.34 27.58
N PHE A 189 5.44 28.25 28.36
CA PHE A 189 4.25 29.03 28.08
C PHE A 189 4.43 30.50 28.43
N SER A 190 5.22 30.81 29.46
CA SER A 190 5.65 32.19 29.72
C SER A 190 6.40 32.75 28.50
N PHE A 191 7.34 31.98 27.95
CA PHE A 191 8.08 32.35 26.75
C PHE A 191 7.17 32.49 25.51
N PHE A 192 6.22 31.58 25.29
CA PHE A 192 5.25 31.66 24.20
C PHE A 192 4.34 32.90 24.33
N LYS A 193 3.86 33.19 25.55
CA LYS A 193 3.02 34.36 25.86
C LYS A 193 3.77 35.67 25.76
N ALA A 194 5.05 35.71 26.14
CA ALA A 194 5.89 36.89 26.02
C ALA A 194 6.07 37.34 24.56
N ASN A 195 5.95 36.40 23.62
CA ASN A 195 5.98 36.65 22.18
C ASN A 195 4.59 36.93 21.58
N ALA A 196 3.54 37.07 22.39
CA ALA A 196 2.21 37.46 21.89
C ALA A 196 2.28 38.82 21.17
N GLY A 197 1.71 38.86 19.96
CA GLY A 197 1.79 40.02 19.05
C GLY A 197 2.93 39.92 18.03
N ASN A 198 3.93 39.04 18.23
CA ASN A 198 4.94 38.73 17.21
C ASN A 198 4.63 37.39 16.52
N LYS A 199 3.85 37.45 15.44
CA LYS A 199 3.39 36.27 14.70
C LYS A 199 4.55 35.36 14.24
N ASN A 200 5.65 35.93 13.75
CA ASN A 200 6.75 35.12 13.21
C ASN A 200 7.44 34.29 14.29
N GLU A 201 7.70 34.89 15.46
CA GLU A 201 8.28 34.18 16.60
C GLU A 201 7.34 33.11 17.14
N GLN A 202 6.04 33.41 17.27
CA GLN A 202 5.05 32.41 17.72
C GLN A 202 4.95 31.22 16.77
N LEU A 203 4.95 31.45 15.45
CA LEU A 203 4.93 30.37 14.46
C LEU A 203 6.18 29.50 14.56
N MET A 204 7.36 30.11 14.71
CA MET A 204 8.60 29.37 14.90
C MET A 204 8.55 28.49 16.17
N LEU A 205 8.00 28.99 17.28
CA LEU A 205 7.83 28.19 18.49
C LEU A 205 6.87 27.01 18.30
N LEU A 206 5.78 27.22 17.56
CA LEU A 206 4.85 26.14 17.21
C LEU A 206 5.53 25.08 16.33
N ASP A 207 6.40 25.48 15.40
CA ASP A 207 7.18 24.55 14.57
C ASP A 207 8.13 23.70 15.43
N VAL A 208 8.75 24.31 16.45
CA VAL A 208 9.58 23.60 17.43
C VAL A 208 8.75 22.58 18.22
N PHE A 209 7.58 23.00 18.74
CA PHE A 209 6.70 22.12 19.51
C PHE A 209 6.20 20.92 18.69
N ALA A 210 5.85 21.15 17.42
CA ALA A 210 5.37 20.09 16.55
C ALA A 210 6.41 18.99 16.29
N LYS A 211 7.70 19.34 16.25
CA LYS A 211 8.80 18.42 15.90
C LYS A 211 9.43 17.73 17.11
N ASP A 212 9.66 18.47 18.21
CA ASP A 212 10.50 18.00 19.32
C ASP A 212 9.73 17.63 20.59
N PHE A 213 8.43 17.95 20.69
CA PHE A 213 7.67 17.87 21.93
C PHE A 213 6.48 16.91 21.85
N LEU A 214 6.01 16.50 23.02
CA LEU A 214 4.71 15.88 23.21
C LEU A 214 3.91 16.72 24.21
N LEU A 215 2.73 17.16 23.78
CA LEU A 215 1.90 18.12 24.50
C LEU A 215 0.63 17.47 25.04
N ARG A 216 0.23 17.85 26.24
CA ARG A 216 -1.09 17.49 26.81
C ARG A 216 -2.16 18.43 26.27
N PHE A 217 -3.41 17.97 26.25
CA PHE A 217 -4.56 18.80 25.83
C PHE A 217 -4.59 20.16 26.54
N GLN A 218 -4.42 20.19 27.87
CA GLN A 218 -4.46 21.41 28.68
C GLN A 218 -3.40 22.44 28.26
N GLN A 219 -2.26 21.95 27.77
CA GLN A 219 -1.17 22.80 27.28
C GLN A 219 -1.53 23.47 25.95
N VAL A 220 -2.22 22.73 25.07
CA VAL A 220 -2.72 23.25 23.79
C VAL A 220 -3.88 24.22 23.99
N GLU A 221 -4.78 23.90 24.92
CA GLU A 221 -5.86 24.79 25.35
C GLU A 221 -5.30 26.13 25.86
N GLU A 222 -4.31 26.10 26.74
CA GLU A 222 -3.68 27.32 27.27
C GLU A 222 -3.05 28.20 26.17
N MET A 223 -2.38 27.59 25.17
CA MET A 223 -1.85 28.33 24.01
C MET A 223 -2.96 28.96 23.17
N SER A 224 -4.13 28.32 23.13
CA SER A 224 -5.31 28.75 22.37
C SER A 224 -6.04 29.94 23.00
N HIS A 225 -5.66 30.37 24.21
CA HIS A 225 -6.26 31.52 24.91
C HIS A 225 -5.40 32.79 24.89
N THR A 226 -4.31 32.82 24.10
CA THR A 226 -3.41 33.99 24.03
C THR A 226 -4.07 35.21 23.34
N LYS A 227 -3.64 36.43 23.71
CA LYS A 227 -4.32 37.71 23.38
C LYS A 227 -4.41 38.07 21.88
N ASP A 228 -3.73 37.32 21.01
CA ASP A 228 -3.78 37.45 19.54
C ASP A 228 -3.90 36.05 18.88
N CYS A 229 -4.72 35.18 19.50
CA CYS A 229 -4.67 33.74 19.27
C CYS A 229 -4.80 33.35 17.78
N LEU A 230 -3.72 32.80 17.25
CA LEU A 230 -3.67 32.13 15.96
C LEU A 230 -4.17 30.68 16.11
N ILE A 231 -5.37 30.47 16.63
CA ILE A 231 -5.86 29.14 17.03
C ILE A 231 -5.76 28.10 15.90
N VAL A 232 -6.01 28.52 14.66
CA VAL A 232 -5.84 27.69 13.46
C VAL A 232 -4.37 27.28 13.29
N GLU A 233 -3.42 28.19 13.48
CA GLU A 233 -1.99 27.93 13.37
C GLU A 233 -1.47 27.06 14.53
N VAL A 234 -2.01 27.26 15.75
CA VAL A 234 -1.71 26.42 16.92
C VAL A 234 -2.14 24.98 16.63
N LEU A 235 -3.43 24.76 16.37
CA LEU A 235 -3.97 23.40 16.23
C LEU A 235 -3.43 22.68 14.99
N SER A 236 -3.32 23.35 13.84
CA SER A 236 -2.77 22.70 12.63
C SER A 236 -1.31 22.23 12.79
N ARG A 237 -0.54 22.85 13.70
CA ARG A 237 0.84 22.45 14.02
C ARG A 237 0.94 21.44 15.13
N THR A 238 0.16 21.61 16.20
CA THR A 238 0.30 20.78 17.40
C THR A 238 -0.46 19.47 17.32
N LEU A 239 -1.48 19.33 16.45
CA LEU A 239 -2.29 18.10 16.32
C LEU A 239 -1.46 16.79 16.30
N PRO A 240 -0.32 16.70 15.58
CA PRO A 240 0.50 15.50 15.56
C PRO A 240 1.25 15.20 16.86
N CYS A 241 1.48 16.19 17.71
CA CYS A 241 2.22 16.03 18.96
C CYS A 241 1.34 15.98 20.21
N ILE A 242 0.02 15.92 20.07
CA ILE A 242 -0.91 15.80 21.19
C ILE A 242 -0.94 14.37 21.75
N LEU A 243 -0.67 14.25 23.05
CA LEU A 243 -0.79 13.03 23.83
C LEU A 243 -2.25 12.62 24.01
N GLY A 244 -2.50 11.31 24.10
CA GLY A 244 -3.84 10.76 24.34
C GLY A 244 -4.66 10.47 23.08
N GLY A 245 -4.01 10.42 21.91
CA GLY A 245 -4.57 9.85 20.69
C GLY A 245 -5.79 10.59 20.11
N ARG A 246 -6.69 9.84 19.47
CA ARG A 246 -7.90 10.39 18.80
C ARG A 246 -8.80 11.20 19.75
N PRO A 247 -9.11 10.77 20.99
CA PRO A 247 -9.97 11.54 21.89
C PRO A 247 -9.43 12.94 22.19
N MET A 248 -8.14 13.06 22.51
CA MET A 248 -7.54 14.36 22.84
C MET A 248 -7.42 15.27 21.62
N ARG A 249 -7.15 14.71 20.44
CA ARG A 249 -7.18 15.46 19.17
C ARG A 249 -8.60 15.97 18.88
N TYR A 250 -9.63 15.16 19.10
CA TYR A 250 -11.02 15.57 18.95
C TYR A 250 -11.38 16.72 19.90
N LEU A 251 -11.04 16.61 21.19
CA LEU A 251 -11.24 17.70 22.16
C LEU A 251 -10.53 18.99 21.73
N SER A 252 -9.32 18.87 21.17
CA SER A 252 -8.56 20.02 20.67
C SER A 252 -9.25 20.70 19.48
N LEU A 253 -9.89 19.93 18.59
CA LEU A 253 -10.68 20.48 17.49
C LEU A 253 -11.93 21.24 17.97
N LEU A 254 -12.50 20.87 19.13
CA LEU A 254 -13.63 21.58 19.73
C LEU A 254 -13.28 22.97 20.25
N LEU A 255 -11.99 23.31 20.39
CA LEU A 255 -11.55 24.65 20.76
C LEU A 255 -11.76 25.66 19.62
N LEU A 256 -11.98 25.20 18.38
CA LEU A 256 -12.13 26.07 17.22
C LEU A 256 -13.44 26.86 17.28
N PRO A 257 -13.40 28.19 17.09
CA PRO A 257 -14.56 29.05 17.32
C PRO A 257 -15.58 29.03 16.18
N SER A 258 -15.24 28.46 15.01
CA SER A 258 -16.09 28.50 13.82
C SER A 258 -15.89 27.30 12.90
N LEU A 259 -16.91 27.00 12.09
CA LEU A 259 -16.84 25.99 11.04
C LEU A 259 -15.73 26.29 10.02
N THR A 260 -15.51 27.56 9.66
CA THR A 260 -14.44 27.96 8.74
C THR A 260 -13.06 27.60 9.30
N SER A 261 -12.83 27.88 10.59
CA SER A 261 -11.57 27.52 11.26
C SER A 261 -11.40 25.99 11.34
N LEU A 262 -12.49 25.25 11.58
CA LEU A 262 -12.49 23.78 11.53
C LEU A 262 -12.09 23.25 10.16
N VAL A 263 -12.71 23.74 9.09
CA VAL A 263 -12.38 23.33 7.71
C VAL A 263 -10.92 23.64 7.38
N GLN A 264 -10.39 24.78 7.81
CA GLN A 264 -8.98 25.14 7.59
C GLN A 264 -8.02 24.16 8.28
N VAL A 265 -8.28 23.80 9.54
CA VAL A 265 -7.45 22.83 10.28
C VAL A 265 -7.58 21.43 9.66
N LEU A 266 -8.80 20.97 9.39
CA LEU A 266 -9.03 19.65 8.78
C LEU A 266 -8.37 19.54 7.39
N SER A 267 -8.43 20.59 6.57
CA SER A 267 -7.77 20.62 5.26
C SER A 267 -6.25 20.50 5.37
N ARG A 268 -5.63 21.17 6.35
CA ARG A 268 -4.17 21.16 6.58
C ARG A 268 -3.67 19.90 7.28
N SER A 269 -4.57 19.16 7.92
CA SER A 269 -4.27 17.95 8.69
C SER A 269 -4.85 16.67 8.08
N ARG A 270 -5.38 16.73 6.86
CA ARG A 270 -6.09 15.63 6.21
C ARG A 270 -5.28 14.34 6.20
N ASN A 271 -4.07 14.38 5.65
CA ASN A 271 -3.22 13.18 5.51
C ASN A 271 -2.96 12.54 6.88
N PHE A 272 -2.67 13.33 7.91
CA PHE A 272 -2.44 12.85 9.27
C PHE A 272 -3.69 12.24 9.92
N LEU A 273 -4.86 12.88 9.76
CA LEU A 273 -6.11 12.38 10.34
C LEU A 273 -6.61 11.10 9.66
N THR A 274 -6.33 10.94 8.37
CA THR A 274 -6.69 9.73 7.60
C THR A 274 -5.58 8.68 7.56
N PHE A 275 -4.39 8.98 8.09
CA PHE A 275 -3.27 8.05 8.09
C PHE A 275 -3.59 6.86 8.98
N ASN A 276 -3.57 5.68 8.39
CA ASN A 276 -3.72 4.42 9.09
C ASN A 276 -2.34 3.78 9.25
N VAL A 277 -1.73 3.99 10.42
CA VAL A 277 -0.40 3.47 10.75
C VAL A 277 -0.34 1.94 10.66
N GLU A 278 -1.44 1.24 10.95
CA GLU A 278 -1.54 -0.23 10.92
C GLU A 278 -1.71 -0.81 9.50
N ASN A 279 -2.08 0.02 8.53
CA ASN A 279 -2.10 -0.33 7.12
C ASN A 279 -1.57 0.85 6.27
N PRO A 280 -0.25 1.08 6.28
CA PRO A 280 0.36 2.24 5.63
C PRO A 280 0.48 2.08 4.11
N THR A 281 0.01 0.98 3.51
CA THR A 281 0.19 0.73 2.08
C THR A 281 -0.61 1.70 1.22
N GLY A 282 0.02 2.56 0.43
CA GLY A 282 -0.69 3.52 -0.40
C GLY A 282 0.20 4.59 -1.03
N HIS A 283 -0.43 5.45 -1.83
CA HIS A 283 0.22 6.62 -2.41
C HIS A 283 0.16 7.80 -1.43
N TYR A 284 1.30 8.46 -1.23
CA TYR A 284 1.44 9.61 -0.36
C TYR A 284 1.98 10.80 -1.14
N ARG A 285 1.31 11.94 -1.00
CA ARG A 285 1.81 13.26 -1.39
C ARG A 285 1.76 14.15 -0.16
N LEU A 286 2.93 14.43 0.40
CA LEU A 286 3.10 15.09 1.69
C LEU A 286 3.81 16.43 1.48
N GLU A 287 3.14 17.51 1.84
CA GLU A 287 3.71 18.86 1.83
C GLU A 287 4.42 19.11 3.16
N LEU A 288 5.76 19.04 3.16
CA LEU A 288 6.57 19.02 4.39
C LEU A 288 6.54 20.36 5.16
N SER A 289 6.06 21.45 4.55
CA SER A 289 5.73 22.70 5.25
C SER A 289 4.52 22.56 6.19
N LEU A 290 3.64 21.57 5.97
CA LEU A 290 2.54 21.23 6.86
C LEU A 290 3.03 20.21 7.89
N HIS A 291 2.89 20.53 9.18
CA HIS A 291 3.41 19.70 10.27
C HIS A 291 2.71 18.35 10.38
N SER A 292 1.43 18.30 9.98
CA SER A 292 0.67 17.06 9.87
C SER A 292 1.26 16.13 8.81
N ASP A 293 1.61 16.65 7.63
CA ASP A 293 2.23 15.88 6.55
C ASP A 293 3.68 15.48 6.90
N TYR A 294 4.45 16.40 7.51
CA TYR A 294 5.78 16.10 8.05
C TYR A 294 5.73 14.94 9.05
N ALA A 295 4.74 14.93 9.95
CA ALA A 295 4.57 13.85 10.92
C ALA A 295 4.24 12.51 10.27
N VAL A 296 3.43 12.49 9.20
CA VAL A 296 3.18 11.27 8.42
C VAL A 296 4.48 10.80 7.74
N ALA A 297 5.25 11.70 7.14
CA ALA A 297 6.52 11.36 6.50
C ALA A 297 7.53 10.76 7.51
N GLU A 298 7.64 11.37 8.70
CA GLU A 298 8.48 10.87 9.78
C GLU A 298 8.05 9.47 10.23
N GLN A 299 6.74 9.23 10.39
CA GLN A 299 6.22 7.90 10.75
C GLN A 299 6.48 6.86 9.67
N LEU A 300 6.29 7.19 8.39
CA LEU A 300 6.58 6.28 7.27
C LEU A 300 8.07 5.88 7.23
N LEU A 301 8.99 6.84 7.44
CA LEU A 301 10.43 6.53 7.49
C LEU A 301 10.78 5.64 8.69
N LEU A 302 10.14 5.86 9.84
CA LEU A 302 10.34 5.06 11.03
C LEU A 302 9.85 3.61 10.83
N ILE A 303 8.65 3.43 10.28
CA ILE A 303 8.08 2.11 9.98
C ILE A 303 8.92 1.42 8.90
N ASN A 304 9.40 2.14 7.88
CA ASN A 304 10.27 1.58 6.84
C ASN A 304 11.55 0.98 7.42
N ARG A 305 12.19 1.65 8.39
CA ARG A 305 13.36 1.12 9.10
C ARG A 305 12.99 -0.11 9.93
N TRP A 306 11.88 -0.04 10.67
CA TRP A 306 11.41 -1.15 11.51
C TRP A 306 11.11 -2.40 10.69
N GLU A 307 10.35 -2.26 9.62
CA GLU A 307 10.00 -3.38 8.75
C GLU A 307 11.24 -3.98 8.08
N ALA A 308 12.20 -3.18 7.60
CA ALA A 308 13.42 -3.71 7.01
C ALA A 308 14.21 -4.60 7.99
N ASP A 309 14.26 -4.21 9.27
CA ASP A 309 14.88 -5.01 10.33
C ASP A 309 14.06 -6.29 10.63
N VAL A 310 12.74 -6.19 10.70
CA VAL A 310 11.84 -7.36 10.84
C VAL A 310 12.06 -8.34 9.70
N GLU A 311 12.12 -7.86 8.45
CA GLU A 311 12.33 -8.70 7.27
C GLU A 311 13.70 -9.39 7.29
N GLN A 312 14.73 -8.70 7.78
CA GLN A 312 16.04 -9.29 7.97
C GLN A 312 16.03 -10.38 9.05
N ARG A 313 15.37 -10.16 10.19
CA ARG A 313 15.17 -11.18 11.24
C ARG A 313 14.42 -12.41 10.71
N LEU A 314 13.38 -12.18 9.90
CA LEU A 314 12.59 -13.24 9.25
C LEU A 314 13.27 -13.88 8.04
N GLN A 315 14.49 -13.45 7.69
CA GLN A 315 15.26 -13.92 6.53
C GLN A 315 14.46 -13.85 5.21
N ARG A 316 13.65 -12.80 5.05
CA ARG A 316 12.88 -12.59 3.82
C ARG A 316 13.78 -12.14 2.68
N GLN A 317 13.40 -12.59 1.49
CA GLN A 317 14.00 -12.15 0.24
C GLN A 317 13.71 -10.67 0.02
N ASP A 318 14.71 -9.91 -0.40
CA ASP A 318 14.53 -8.50 -0.73
C ASP A 318 13.71 -8.36 -2.02
N THR A 319 12.51 -7.80 -1.89
CA THR A 319 11.58 -7.51 -3.01
C THR A 319 11.39 -6.01 -3.25
N SER A 320 12.25 -5.17 -2.65
CA SER A 320 12.23 -3.72 -2.82
C SER A 320 12.61 -3.31 -4.25
N GLU A 321 12.13 -2.13 -4.67
CA GLU A 321 12.34 -1.56 -6.01
C GLU A 321 13.83 -1.46 -6.37
N LEU A 322 14.68 -1.08 -5.40
CA LEU A 322 16.11 -0.84 -5.61
C LEU A 322 17.01 -1.93 -5.03
N GLY A 323 16.45 -2.98 -4.42
CA GLY A 323 17.25 -4.04 -3.78
C GLY A 323 17.98 -3.56 -2.54
N ASN A 324 17.31 -2.71 -1.75
CA ASN A 324 17.82 -2.09 -0.53
C ASN A 324 16.91 -2.32 0.68
N ARG A 325 15.98 -3.29 0.59
CA ARG A 325 14.94 -3.62 1.59
C ARG A 325 13.98 -2.48 1.98
N SER A 326 13.93 -1.40 1.22
CA SER A 326 12.96 -0.34 1.53
C SER A 326 11.56 -0.69 1.06
N HIS A 327 10.59 -0.38 1.91
CA HIS A 327 9.16 -0.43 1.64
C HIS A 327 8.63 0.82 0.92
N LEU A 328 9.47 1.85 0.79
CA LEU A 328 9.19 3.05 0.02
C LEU A 328 9.67 2.86 -1.43
N ARG A 329 8.83 3.26 -2.37
CA ARG A 329 9.09 3.21 -3.81
C ARG A 329 8.53 4.43 -4.51
N ASN A 330 8.96 4.66 -5.75
CA ASN A 330 8.61 5.86 -6.52
C ASN A 330 8.87 7.18 -5.76
N VAL A 331 9.93 7.20 -4.93
CA VAL A 331 10.19 8.32 -4.01
C VAL A 331 10.74 9.53 -4.77
N THR A 332 10.08 10.67 -4.59
CA THR A 332 10.52 11.97 -5.11
C THR A 332 10.43 13.03 -4.03
N LEU A 333 11.42 13.92 -4.00
CA LEU A 333 11.43 15.12 -3.17
C LEU A 333 11.44 16.33 -4.10
N GLY A 334 10.33 17.08 -4.10
CA GLY A 334 10.06 18.10 -5.11
C GLY A 334 9.92 17.46 -6.50
N SER A 335 10.88 17.70 -7.37
CA SER A 335 10.98 17.08 -8.71
C SER A 335 12.11 16.05 -8.82
N LEU A 336 12.88 15.83 -7.76
CA LEU A 336 14.08 14.99 -7.79
C LEU A 336 13.78 13.59 -7.27
N PRO A 337 14.14 12.51 -8.00
CA PRO A 337 14.04 11.16 -7.49
C PRO A 337 15.06 10.94 -6.36
N ILE A 338 14.66 10.18 -5.33
CA ILE A 338 15.53 9.77 -4.24
C ILE A 338 15.94 8.31 -4.46
N THR A 339 17.24 8.07 -4.60
CA THR A 339 17.80 6.72 -4.81
C THR A 339 18.29 6.07 -3.51
N ASP A 340 18.69 6.88 -2.54
CA ASP A 340 19.11 6.39 -1.21
C ASP A 340 18.18 6.96 -0.13
N ILE A 341 17.15 6.19 0.17
CA ILE A 341 16.15 6.56 1.18
C ILE A 341 16.69 6.51 2.60
N TRP A 342 17.76 5.72 2.84
CA TRP A 342 18.32 5.54 4.17
C TRP A 342 19.12 6.76 4.62
N GLU A 343 19.69 7.51 3.67
CA GLU A 343 20.36 8.80 3.89
C GLU A 343 19.41 10.01 3.84
N LEU A 344 18.09 9.83 3.62
CA LEU A 344 17.16 10.94 3.50
C LEU A 344 16.96 11.66 4.85
N VAL A 345 17.38 12.92 4.90
CA VAL A 345 17.00 13.88 5.94
C VAL A 345 15.80 14.68 5.44
N LEU A 346 14.68 14.61 6.17
CA LEU A 346 13.48 15.36 5.79
C LEU A 346 13.73 16.88 5.84
N PRO A 347 13.53 17.62 4.74
CA PRO A 347 13.62 19.07 4.76
C PRO A 347 12.39 19.70 5.42
N ASP A 348 12.53 20.95 5.88
CA ASP A 348 11.44 21.72 6.48
C ASP A 348 10.38 22.17 5.46
N ARG A 349 10.72 22.19 4.16
CA ARG A 349 9.85 22.60 3.06
C ARG A 349 10.25 21.83 1.81
N GLU A 350 9.34 21.03 1.29
CA GLU A 350 9.36 20.41 -0.03
C GLU A 350 8.07 19.55 -0.16
N VAL A 351 7.81 18.98 -1.32
CA VAL A 351 6.77 17.94 -1.47
C VAL A 351 7.43 16.57 -1.56
N LEU A 352 7.22 15.72 -0.57
CA LEU A 352 7.59 14.31 -0.63
C LEU A 352 6.46 13.53 -1.31
N LYS A 353 6.76 12.80 -2.38
CA LYS A 353 5.85 11.81 -2.95
C LYS A 353 6.46 10.44 -2.92
N CYS A 354 5.69 9.45 -2.53
CA CYS A 354 6.11 8.05 -2.52
C CYS A 354 4.89 7.13 -2.55
N ASP A 355 5.11 5.89 -2.94
CA ASP A 355 4.22 4.80 -2.58
C ASP A 355 4.89 3.98 -1.46
N TYR A 356 4.11 3.65 -0.44
CA TYR A 356 4.54 2.76 0.65
C TYR A 356 3.88 1.40 0.48
N VAL A 357 4.62 0.30 0.67
CA VAL A 357 4.11 -1.07 0.56
C VAL A 357 4.63 -1.92 1.72
N THR A 358 3.76 -2.23 2.68
CA THR A 358 4.13 -3.00 3.89
C THR A 358 4.48 -4.46 3.60
N GLY A 359 5.39 -5.01 4.40
CA GLY A 359 5.67 -6.45 4.47
C GLY A 359 4.60 -7.24 5.24
N LYS A 360 3.67 -6.56 5.92
CA LYS A 360 2.61 -7.17 6.74
C LYS A 360 1.63 -7.97 5.88
N ARG A 361 1.24 -9.14 6.36
CA ARG A 361 0.16 -9.99 5.80
C ARG A 361 -0.84 -10.30 6.91
N PRO A 362 -2.10 -10.67 6.59
CA PRO A 362 -3.03 -11.15 7.61
C PRO A 362 -2.40 -12.33 8.35
N HIS A 363 -2.59 -12.37 9.67
CA HIS A 363 -2.15 -13.50 10.47
C HIS A 363 -2.76 -14.80 9.90
N PRO A 364 -2.03 -15.94 9.82
CA PRO A 364 -2.55 -17.16 9.19
C PRO A 364 -3.89 -17.66 9.75
N GLU A 365 -4.17 -17.37 11.03
CA GLU A 365 -5.41 -17.74 11.72
C GLU A 365 -6.54 -16.70 11.55
N MET A 366 -6.21 -15.50 11.04
CA MET A 366 -7.19 -14.45 10.80
C MET A 366 -8.14 -14.89 9.68
N LYS A 367 -9.42 -15.01 10.01
CA LYS A 367 -10.48 -15.28 9.03
C LYS A 367 -10.87 -13.98 8.34
N HIS A 368 -11.27 -14.08 7.08
CA HIS A 368 -11.93 -12.96 6.42
C HIS A 368 -13.27 -12.66 7.12
N LEU A 369 -13.82 -11.47 6.87
CA LEU A 369 -15.12 -11.07 7.39
C LEU A 369 -16.16 -12.11 7.00
N ASN A 370 -17.02 -12.54 7.93
CA ASN A 370 -18.16 -13.37 7.56
C ASN A 370 -19.15 -12.58 6.70
N ASP A 371 -19.98 -13.29 5.93
CA ASP A 371 -20.92 -12.69 4.96
C ASP A 371 -21.83 -11.64 5.60
N THR A 372 -22.34 -11.90 6.81
CA THR A 372 -23.23 -10.97 7.54
C THR A 372 -22.53 -9.66 7.91
N SER A 373 -21.31 -9.75 8.45
CA SER A 373 -20.51 -8.57 8.80
C SER A 373 -20.08 -7.81 7.54
N PHE A 374 -19.68 -8.52 6.50
CA PHE A 374 -19.28 -7.92 5.23
C PHE A 374 -20.44 -7.17 4.57
N ALA A 375 -21.64 -7.78 4.49
CA ALA A 375 -22.83 -7.13 3.96
C ALA A 375 -23.19 -5.84 4.70
N LYS A 376 -23.06 -5.82 6.04
CA LYS A 376 -23.26 -4.60 6.84
C LYS A 376 -22.23 -3.51 6.54
N VAL A 377 -20.96 -3.87 6.33
CA VAL A 377 -19.94 -2.91 5.93
C VAL A 377 -20.29 -2.30 4.57
N LEU A 378 -20.69 -3.12 3.59
CA LEU A 378 -21.11 -2.62 2.27
C LEU A 378 -22.33 -1.68 2.39
N GLN A 379 -23.34 -2.06 3.16
CA GLN A 379 -24.53 -1.23 3.40
C GLN A 379 -24.15 0.15 3.99
N LEU A 380 -23.31 0.18 5.03
CA LEU A 380 -22.82 1.42 5.64
C LEU A 380 -22.02 2.27 4.66
N MET A 381 -21.24 1.66 3.77
CA MET A 381 -20.51 2.40 2.74
C MET A 381 -21.45 3.00 1.69
N LEU A 382 -22.58 2.34 1.40
CA LEU A 382 -23.58 2.81 0.44
C LEU A 382 -24.46 3.95 0.97
N GLU A 383 -24.53 4.18 2.30
CA GLU A 383 -25.27 5.30 2.91
C GLU A 383 -24.80 6.68 2.46
N THR A 384 -23.56 6.80 1.96
CA THR A 384 -23.04 8.04 1.39
C THR A 384 -22.84 7.91 -0.11
N ASP A 385 -23.30 8.92 -0.86
CA ASP A 385 -23.03 9.05 -2.30
C ASP A 385 -21.62 9.57 -2.59
N ASN A 386 -20.88 10.04 -1.58
CA ASN A 386 -19.55 10.56 -1.77
C ASN A 386 -18.52 9.43 -1.76
N HIS A 387 -18.10 9.00 -2.95
CA HIS A 387 -17.12 7.93 -3.10
C HIS A 387 -15.74 8.27 -2.51
N GLY A 388 -15.38 9.55 -2.40
CA GLY A 388 -14.17 10.00 -1.70
C GLY A 388 -14.24 9.77 -0.20
N ILE A 389 -15.42 9.92 0.42
CA ILE A 389 -15.66 9.57 1.82
C ILE A 389 -15.56 8.05 2.00
N ARG A 390 -16.13 7.25 1.09
CA ARG A 390 -16.02 5.77 1.12
C ARG A 390 -14.55 5.31 1.18
N ILE A 391 -13.68 5.85 0.32
CA ILE A 391 -12.24 5.54 0.36
C ILE A 391 -11.58 5.99 1.67
N SER A 392 -11.90 7.18 2.17
CA SER A 392 -11.35 7.70 3.43
C SER A 392 -11.73 6.83 4.63
N VAL A 393 -12.98 6.37 4.69
CA VAL A 393 -13.46 5.44 5.73
C VAL A 393 -12.75 4.10 5.59
N LEU A 394 -12.72 3.54 4.37
CA LEU A 394 -12.06 2.26 4.09
C LEU A 394 -10.59 2.28 4.54
N ARG A 395 -9.85 3.35 4.22
CA ARG A 395 -8.46 3.57 4.65
C ARG A 395 -8.33 3.53 6.18
N GLN A 396 -9.21 4.20 6.90
CA GLN A 396 -9.12 4.33 8.36
C GLN A 396 -9.41 3.03 9.11
N VAL A 397 -10.22 2.14 8.53
CA VAL A 397 -10.64 0.88 9.18
C VAL A 397 -10.00 -0.37 8.58
N SER A 398 -9.26 -0.26 7.47
CA SER A 398 -8.72 -1.40 6.71
C SER A 398 -7.86 -2.37 7.53
N HIS A 399 -7.25 -1.91 8.63
CA HIS A 399 -6.44 -2.76 9.50
C HIS A 399 -7.27 -3.76 10.31
N TYR A 400 -8.56 -3.48 10.54
CA TYR A 400 -9.52 -4.42 11.12
C TYR A 400 -10.10 -5.40 10.09
N LEU A 401 -9.92 -5.11 8.80
CA LEU A 401 -10.49 -5.90 7.72
C LEU A 401 -9.48 -6.95 7.26
N ALA A 402 -9.94 -8.19 7.20
CA ALA A 402 -9.35 -9.24 6.41
C ALA A 402 -10.42 -9.67 5.41
N VAL A 403 -10.07 -9.72 4.13
CA VAL A 403 -11.04 -9.95 3.06
C VAL A 403 -10.67 -11.20 2.27
N SER A 404 -11.67 -11.85 1.68
CA SER A 404 -11.42 -12.82 0.62
C SER A 404 -11.26 -12.11 -0.73
N SER A 405 -10.80 -12.85 -1.74
CA SER A 405 -10.65 -12.35 -3.10
C SER A 405 -12.01 -12.00 -3.73
N LEU A 406 -13.06 -12.75 -3.37
CA LEU A 406 -14.45 -12.44 -3.73
C LEU A 406 -14.93 -11.13 -3.08
N GLN A 407 -14.69 -10.98 -1.77
CA GLN A 407 -15.05 -9.75 -1.05
C GLN A 407 -14.32 -8.53 -1.59
N LEU A 408 -13.03 -8.65 -1.93
CA LEU A 408 -12.29 -7.56 -2.55
C LEU A 408 -12.91 -7.19 -3.91
N ARG A 409 -13.26 -8.18 -4.74
CA ARG A 409 -13.94 -7.95 -6.02
C ARG A 409 -15.26 -7.18 -5.83
N GLU A 410 -16.07 -7.56 -4.85
CA GLU A 410 -17.31 -6.85 -4.52
C GLU A 410 -17.06 -5.40 -4.08
N VAL A 411 -16.02 -5.15 -3.27
CA VAL A 411 -15.63 -3.78 -2.86
C VAL A 411 -15.26 -2.91 -4.05
N LEU A 412 -14.62 -3.46 -5.09
CA LEU A 412 -14.33 -2.72 -6.32
C LEU A 412 -15.62 -2.24 -7.01
N GLY A 413 -16.71 -3.01 -6.90
CA GLY A 413 -18.03 -2.67 -7.44
C GLY A 413 -18.70 -1.45 -6.78
N LEU A 414 -18.18 -0.94 -5.65
CA LEU A 414 -18.73 0.21 -4.94
C LEU A 414 -18.33 1.58 -5.55
N PHE A 415 -17.42 1.58 -6.53
CA PHE A 415 -16.79 2.79 -7.03
C PHE A 415 -17.02 2.93 -8.54
N ASP A 416 -17.48 4.11 -8.95
CA ASP A 416 -17.74 4.50 -10.34
C ASP A 416 -16.48 4.73 -11.18
N SER A 417 -15.43 5.24 -10.53
CA SER A 417 -14.21 5.66 -11.19
C SER A 417 -13.10 4.64 -11.00
N LYS A 418 -12.39 4.34 -12.08
CA LYS A 418 -11.23 3.45 -12.07
C LYS A 418 -10.17 3.88 -11.06
N GLU A 419 -9.93 5.18 -10.89
CA GLU A 419 -8.99 5.67 -9.90
C GLU A 419 -9.36 5.23 -8.47
N LEU A 420 -10.62 5.34 -8.07
CA LEU A 420 -11.07 4.92 -6.74
C LEU A 420 -11.09 3.39 -6.60
N GLN A 421 -11.40 2.64 -7.67
CA GLN A 421 -11.25 1.17 -7.70
C GLN A 421 -9.80 0.75 -7.45
N LEU A 422 -8.83 1.39 -8.12
CA LEU A 422 -7.41 1.10 -7.90
C LEU A 422 -6.98 1.48 -6.47
N GLN A 423 -7.46 2.60 -5.93
CA GLN A 423 -7.16 3.00 -4.56
C GLN A 423 -7.70 2.01 -3.52
N SER A 424 -8.93 1.51 -3.68
CA SER A 424 -9.49 0.50 -2.77
C SER A 424 -8.76 -0.84 -2.89
N LEU A 425 -8.34 -1.22 -4.09
CA LEU A 425 -7.48 -2.39 -4.31
C LEU A 425 -6.16 -2.24 -3.56
N VAL A 426 -5.45 -1.11 -3.71
CA VAL A 426 -4.17 -0.86 -3.02
C VAL A 426 -4.34 -0.92 -1.49
N ILE A 427 -5.45 -0.40 -0.95
CA ILE A 427 -5.76 -0.46 0.49
C ILE A 427 -5.89 -1.92 0.98
N LEU A 428 -6.56 -2.77 0.21
CA LEU A 428 -6.99 -4.10 0.66
C LEU A 428 -6.17 -5.27 0.12
N TYR A 429 -5.30 -5.06 -0.88
CA TYR A 429 -4.56 -6.14 -1.55
C TYR A 429 -3.75 -6.99 -0.57
N LEU A 430 -3.00 -6.34 0.33
CA LEU A 430 -2.22 -7.02 1.37
C LEU A 430 -3.06 -7.46 2.57
N ARG A 431 -4.39 -7.31 2.51
CA ARG A 431 -5.37 -7.78 3.49
C ARG A 431 -6.17 -8.99 3.00
N VAL A 432 -5.90 -9.47 1.78
CA VAL A 432 -6.52 -10.66 1.20
C VAL A 432 -6.00 -11.92 1.90
N THR A 433 -6.93 -12.76 2.35
CA THR A 433 -6.61 -13.98 3.13
C THR A 433 -6.43 -15.23 2.26
N ASP A 434 -6.90 -15.20 1.02
CA ASP A 434 -6.91 -16.30 0.06
C ASP A 434 -6.27 -15.88 -1.27
N MET A 435 -5.05 -15.34 -1.18
CA MET A 435 -4.32 -14.75 -2.32
C MET A 435 -4.11 -15.72 -3.51
N GLN A 436 -4.28 -17.03 -3.31
CA GLN A 436 -4.29 -17.98 -4.42
C GLN A 436 -5.43 -17.71 -5.44
N HIS A 437 -6.46 -16.96 -5.04
CA HIS A 437 -7.61 -16.56 -5.85
C HIS A 437 -7.49 -15.14 -6.44
N GLU A 438 -6.30 -14.52 -6.42
CA GLU A 438 -6.05 -13.15 -6.88
C GLU A 438 -6.69 -12.80 -8.24
N LYS A 439 -6.69 -13.75 -9.19
CA LYS A 439 -7.25 -13.59 -10.53
C LYS A 439 -8.75 -13.21 -10.51
N ILE A 440 -9.49 -13.58 -9.46
CA ILE A 440 -10.91 -13.25 -9.30
C ILE A 440 -11.13 -11.74 -9.26
N PHE A 441 -10.38 -10.99 -8.46
CA PHE A 441 -10.54 -9.53 -8.44
C PHE A 441 -9.73 -8.84 -9.53
N ARG A 442 -8.61 -9.43 -9.98
CA ARG A 442 -7.81 -8.87 -11.06
C ARG A 442 -8.54 -8.87 -12.40
N SER A 443 -9.41 -9.83 -12.67
CA SER A 443 -10.22 -9.85 -13.90
C SER A 443 -11.14 -8.63 -14.06
N ARG A 444 -11.44 -7.89 -12.99
CA ARG A 444 -12.15 -6.59 -13.07
C ARG A 444 -11.28 -5.45 -13.64
N LEU A 445 -9.98 -5.67 -13.80
CA LEU A 445 -9.00 -4.72 -14.32
C LEU A 445 -8.74 -5.04 -15.80
N GLU A 446 -9.64 -4.57 -16.66
CA GLU A 446 -9.61 -4.87 -18.10
C GLU A 446 -8.52 -4.10 -18.86
N ASP A 447 -8.10 -2.93 -18.36
CA ASP A 447 -7.10 -2.07 -19.02
C ASP A 447 -5.68 -2.38 -18.51
N ASP A 448 -4.79 -2.79 -19.43
CA ASP A 448 -3.37 -3.02 -19.14
C ASP A 448 -2.69 -1.82 -18.48
N ARG A 449 -3.12 -0.59 -18.77
CA ARG A 449 -2.58 0.63 -18.15
C ARG A 449 -2.83 0.66 -16.65
N ASP A 450 -3.97 0.12 -16.21
CA ASP A 450 -4.32 0.07 -14.79
C ASP A 450 -3.50 -1.01 -14.06
N LEU A 451 -3.27 -2.16 -14.69
CA LEU A 451 -2.33 -3.17 -14.17
C LEU A 451 -0.90 -2.62 -14.06
N VAL A 452 -0.45 -1.84 -15.04
CA VAL A 452 0.87 -1.18 -14.98
C VAL A 452 0.93 -0.17 -13.83
N LYS A 453 -0.12 0.62 -13.58
CA LYS A 453 -0.18 1.53 -12.42
C LYS A 453 -0.07 0.77 -11.10
N LEU A 454 -0.82 -0.31 -10.94
CA LEU A 454 -0.77 -1.14 -9.74
C LEU A 454 0.59 -1.79 -9.53
N ARG A 455 1.21 -2.32 -10.58
CA ARG A 455 2.57 -2.89 -10.52
C ARG A 455 3.61 -1.84 -10.12
N ARG A 456 3.47 -0.60 -10.59
CA ARG A 456 4.33 0.51 -10.17
C ARG A 456 4.12 0.86 -8.70
N GLN A 457 2.87 0.92 -8.23
CA GLN A 457 2.52 1.33 -6.86
C GLN A 457 2.78 0.23 -5.81
N LEU A 458 2.38 -1.01 -6.07
CA LEU A 458 2.53 -2.15 -5.15
C LEU A 458 3.86 -2.89 -5.34
N GLY A 459 4.43 -2.82 -6.54
CA GLY A 459 5.66 -3.51 -6.92
C GLY A 459 5.45 -4.77 -7.73
N TYR A 460 6.38 -5.02 -8.66
CA TYR A 460 6.26 -6.08 -9.65
C TYR A 460 6.43 -7.47 -9.04
N ALA A 461 7.24 -7.59 -7.99
CA ALA A 461 7.39 -8.84 -7.23
C ALA A 461 6.20 -9.08 -6.29
N THR A 462 5.70 -8.04 -5.62
CA THR A 462 4.59 -8.15 -4.65
C THR A 462 3.23 -8.34 -5.32
N PHE A 463 3.00 -7.66 -6.45
CA PHE A 463 1.80 -7.78 -7.28
C PHE A 463 2.00 -8.79 -8.44
N PHE A 464 2.88 -9.77 -8.24
CA PHE A 464 3.09 -10.84 -9.21
C PHE A 464 1.93 -11.86 -9.16
N PRO A 465 1.37 -12.29 -10.30
CA PRO A 465 0.28 -13.27 -10.34
C PRO A 465 0.79 -14.69 -10.11
N PHE A 466 1.25 -15.02 -8.90
CA PHE A 466 2.00 -16.25 -8.60
C PHE A 466 1.29 -17.53 -9.01
N MET A 467 0.01 -17.65 -8.67
CA MET A 467 -0.75 -18.87 -8.89
C MET A 467 -1.30 -18.99 -10.31
N GLN A 468 -1.67 -17.85 -10.92
CA GLN A 468 -2.32 -17.80 -12.24
C GLN A 468 -1.65 -16.75 -13.15
N PRO A 469 -0.35 -16.94 -13.51
CA PRO A 469 0.43 -16.00 -14.32
C PRO A 469 0.08 -16.03 -15.81
N GLU A 470 -0.80 -16.92 -16.25
CA GLU A 470 -1.21 -17.05 -17.65
C GLU A 470 -1.82 -15.76 -18.20
N PHE A 471 -1.63 -15.55 -19.51
CA PHE A 471 -2.10 -14.37 -20.26
C PHE A 471 -1.56 -13.05 -19.72
N THR A 472 -0.34 -13.09 -19.16
CA THR A 472 0.31 -11.89 -18.63
C THR A 472 1.41 -11.42 -19.55
N SER A 473 1.23 -10.23 -20.12
CA SER A 473 2.26 -9.51 -20.88
C SER A 473 2.95 -8.48 -20.01
N MET A 474 4.28 -8.43 -20.05
CA MET A 474 5.08 -7.48 -19.28
C MET A 474 6.24 -6.88 -20.08
N SER A 475 6.55 -5.63 -19.76
CA SER A 475 7.81 -4.97 -20.09
C SER A 475 8.53 -4.64 -18.78
N LEU A 476 9.67 -5.27 -18.56
CA LEU A 476 10.39 -5.30 -17.29
C LEU A 476 11.75 -4.59 -17.44
N ASP A 477 11.94 -3.51 -16.70
CA ASP A 477 13.17 -2.73 -16.62
C ASP A 477 14.13 -3.38 -15.62
N PHE A 478 15.22 -3.94 -16.14
CA PHE A 478 16.23 -4.63 -15.35
C PHE A 478 17.09 -3.70 -14.49
N SER A 479 16.98 -2.38 -14.63
CA SER A 479 17.54 -1.45 -13.64
C SER A 479 16.82 -1.48 -12.29
N ARG A 480 15.57 -1.96 -12.27
CA ARG A 480 14.74 -2.11 -11.06
C ARG A 480 14.81 -3.55 -10.54
N ASN A 481 15.14 -3.71 -9.28
CA ASN A 481 15.37 -5.02 -8.65
C ASN A 481 14.10 -5.88 -8.62
N ASP A 482 12.96 -5.32 -8.22
CA ASP A 482 11.70 -6.04 -8.15
C ASP A 482 11.19 -6.51 -9.53
N GLN A 483 11.48 -5.75 -10.59
CA GLN A 483 11.18 -6.13 -11.98
C GLN A 483 12.09 -7.26 -12.47
N ARG A 484 13.39 -7.24 -12.12
CA ARG A 484 14.28 -8.38 -12.37
C ARG A 484 13.79 -9.64 -11.65
N ILE A 485 13.32 -9.52 -10.41
CA ILE A 485 12.74 -10.63 -9.66
C ILE A 485 11.51 -11.18 -10.38
N ALA A 486 10.58 -10.33 -10.82
CA ALA A 486 9.41 -10.76 -11.58
C ALA A 486 9.79 -11.50 -12.88
N ALA A 487 10.76 -10.98 -13.63
CA ALA A 487 11.30 -11.66 -14.81
C ALA A 487 11.92 -13.01 -14.46
N ASN A 488 12.71 -13.07 -13.38
CA ASN A 488 13.34 -14.31 -12.93
C ASN A 488 12.30 -15.38 -12.56
N ILE A 489 11.21 -15.01 -11.89
CA ILE A 489 10.11 -15.94 -11.56
C ILE A 489 9.52 -16.53 -12.85
N PHE A 490 9.23 -15.71 -13.87
CA PHE A 490 8.76 -16.20 -15.17
C PHE A 490 9.74 -17.14 -15.85
N LEU A 491 11.04 -16.83 -15.84
CA LEU A 491 12.08 -17.66 -16.45
C LEU A 491 12.24 -19.00 -15.73
N GLN A 492 12.08 -19.02 -14.40
CA GLN A 492 12.08 -20.26 -13.64
C GLN A 492 10.82 -21.10 -13.92
N LEU A 493 9.65 -20.48 -13.98
CA LEU A 493 8.40 -21.14 -14.37
C LEU A 493 8.48 -21.72 -15.79
N HIS A 494 8.97 -20.95 -16.75
CA HIS A 494 9.24 -21.41 -18.11
C HIS A 494 10.12 -22.67 -18.15
N ARG A 495 11.15 -22.74 -17.31
CA ARG A 495 12.01 -23.93 -17.23
C ARG A 495 11.31 -25.16 -16.65
N VAL A 496 10.53 -24.99 -15.59
CA VAL A 496 9.94 -26.14 -14.85
C VAL A 496 8.59 -26.57 -15.39
N GLU A 497 7.84 -25.68 -16.02
CA GLU A 497 6.53 -25.95 -16.61
C GLU A 497 6.68 -26.38 -18.07
N ASN A 498 7.13 -25.48 -18.96
CA ASN A 498 7.39 -25.79 -20.36
C ASN A 498 8.20 -24.67 -21.05
N MET A 499 9.27 -25.03 -21.75
CA MET A 499 10.17 -24.11 -22.47
C MET A 499 9.52 -23.39 -23.67
N LYS A 500 8.22 -23.57 -23.92
CA LYS A 500 7.43 -22.81 -24.90
C LYS A 500 6.48 -21.78 -24.26
N ASN A 501 6.46 -21.68 -22.93
CA ASN A 501 5.50 -20.84 -22.20
C ASN A 501 5.73 -19.33 -22.35
N ILE A 502 6.97 -18.92 -22.65
CA ILE A 502 7.29 -17.51 -22.89
C ILE A 502 7.24 -17.26 -24.40
N LYS A 503 6.36 -16.35 -24.81
CA LYS A 503 6.13 -15.94 -26.20
C LYS A 503 6.39 -14.43 -26.33
N ASP A 504 6.43 -13.94 -27.57
CA ASP A 504 6.55 -12.52 -27.94
C ASP A 504 7.64 -11.78 -27.16
N TYR A 505 8.78 -12.45 -26.96
CA TYR A 505 9.86 -11.91 -26.15
C TYR A 505 10.85 -11.09 -26.97
N GLY A 506 11.44 -10.10 -26.34
CA GLY A 506 12.50 -9.26 -26.90
C GLY A 506 13.23 -8.51 -25.81
N TYR A 507 14.46 -8.07 -26.09
CA TYR A 507 15.27 -7.35 -25.11
C TYR A 507 15.93 -6.16 -25.75
N VAL A 508 15.84 -5.01 -25.08
CA VAL A 508 16.60 -3.81 -25.43
C VAL A 508 17.63 -3.61 -24.34
N ASP A 509 18.92 -3.60 -24.68
CA ASP A 509 19.98 -3.46 -23.69
C ASP A 509 20.00 -2.05 -23.05
N GLY A 510 20.90 -1.84 -22.07
CA GLY A 510 21.03 -0.55 -21.39
C GLY A 510 21.48 0.61 -22.30
N ASN A 511 21.99 0.33 -23.50
CA ASN A 511 22.40 1.33 -24.49
C ASN A 511 21.30 1.61 -25.53
N GLY A 512 20.15 0.94 -25.43
CA GLY A 512 19.06 1.05 -26.39
C GLY A 512 19.22 0.17 -27.63
N VAL A 513 20.17 -0.77 -27.64
CA VAL A 513 20.35 -1.71 -28.75
C VAL A 513 19.38 -2.87 -28.57
N GLU A 514 18.56 -3.11 -29.59
CA GLU A 514 17.61 -4.21 -29.61
C GLU A 514 18.30 -5.54 -29.93
N ASP A 515 18.18 -6.50 -29.02
CA ASP A 515 18.52 -7.90 -29.22
C ASP A 515 17.25 -8.67 -29.57
N GLN A 516 17.21 -9.16 -30.81
CA GLN A 516 16.09 -9.96 -31.33
C GLN A 516 16.00 -11.36 -30.69
N MET A 517 16.96 -11.74 -29.84
CA MET A 517 16.94 -12.99 -29.09
C MET A 517 16.81 -14.23 -30.01
N LEU A 518 17.51 -14.21 -31.15
CA LEU A 518 17.43 -15.26 -32.19
C LEU A 518 17.81 -16.66 -31.70
N LEU A 519 18.65 -16.74 -30.65
CA LEU A 519 19.06 -18.00 -30.01
C LEU A 519 18.16 -18.38 -28.82
N GLY A 520 17.04 -17.67 -28.64
CA GLY A 520 16.18 -17.78 -27.47
C GLY A 520 16.69 -16.99 -26.27
N ILE A 521 15.97 -17.10 -25.16
CA ILE A 521 16.30 -16.40 -23.91
C ILE A 521 17.54 -17.04 -23.25
N PRO A 522 18.56 -16.28 -22.84
CA PRO A 522 19.76 -16.82 -22.21
C PRO A 522 19.44 -17.65 -20.96
N SER A 523 19.91 -18.90 -20.93
CA SER A 523 19.68 -19.82 -19.79
C SER A 523 20.28 -19.33 -18.48
N SER A 524 21.33 -18.51 -18.55
CA SER A 524 21.95 -17.89 -17.37
C SER A 524 21.00 -16.98 -16.61
N TRP A 525 20.00 -16.37 -17.26
CA TRP A 525 19.06 -15.45 -16.63
C TRP A 525 18.09 -16.12 -15.65
N GLN A 526 18.10 -17.45 -15.57
CA GLN A 526 17.40 -18.20 -14.53
C GLN A 526 18.03 -17.99 -13.15
N ASP A 527 19.30 -17.62 -13.11
CA ASP A 527 20.01 -17.18 -11.91
C ASP A 527 19.93 -15.65 -11.84
N LEU A 528 19.29 -15.12 -10.78
CA LEU A 528 19.05 -13.69 -10.61
C LEU A 528 20.36 -12.88 -10.62
N GLU A 529 21.45 -13.45 -10.10
CA GLU A 529 22.77 -12.79 -10.04
C GLU A 529 23.43 -12.67 -11.42
N ARG A 530 23.02 -13.49 -12.39
CA ARG A 530 23.55 -13.51 -13.76
C ARG A 530 22.65 -12.76 -14.74
N MET A 531 21.52 -12.23 -14.29
CA MET A 531 20.68 -11.37 -15.11
C MET A 531 21.38 -10.02 -15.35
N PRO A 532 21.17 -9.38 -16.50
CA PRO A 532 21.64 -8.02 -16.72
C PRO A 532 21.04 -7.07 -15.67
N THR A 533 21.79 -6.04 -15.31
CA THR A 533 21.38 -5.02 -14.32
C THR A 533 20.80 -3.75 -14.96
N ALA A 534 20.63 -3.74 -16.28
CA ALA A 534 20.04 -2.66 -17.07
C ALA A 534 19.40 -3.25 -18.34
N GLY A 535 18.57 -2.47 -19.02
CA GLY A 535 17.84 -2.90 -20.22
C GLY A 535 16.38 -3.26 -19.93
N VAL A 536 15.57 -3.41 -20.98
CA VAL A 536 14.14 -3.69 -20.90
C VAL A 536 13.84 -5.01 -21.58
N PHE A 537 13.33 -5.97 -20.83
CA PHE A 537 12.89 -7.27 -21.31
C PHE A 537 11.36 -7.30 -21.47
N ARG A 538 10.88 -7.64 -22.67
CA ARG A 538 9.46 -7.80 -22.99
C ARG A 538 9.14 -9.26 -23.16
N MET A 539 7.96 -9.69 -22.71
CA MET A 539 7.50 -11.07 -22.82
C MET A 539 6.00 -11.21 -22.58
N THR A 540 5.43 -12.31 -23.08
CA THR A 540 4.09 -12.81 -22.77
C THR A 540 4.20 -14.20 -22.16
N TYR A 541 3.59 -14.43 -20.99
CA TYR A 541 3.54 -15.75 -20.36
C TYR A 541 2.21 -16.47 -20.65
N THR A 542 2.31 -17.70 -21.12
CA THR A 542 1.18 -18.62 -21.38
C THR A 542 1.51 -19.99 -20.82
N CYS A 543 0.54 -20.75 -20.30
CA CYS A 543 0.78 -22.11 -19.81
C CYS A 543 -0.50 -22.95 -19.92
N ALA A 544 -0.39 -24.13 -20.54
CA ALA A 544 -1.47 -25.11 -20.59
C ALA A 544 -1.73 -25.70 -19.19
N ALA A 545 -2.98 -26.10 -18.92
CA ALA A 545 -3.38 -26.62 -17.61
C ALA A 545 -2.54 -27.82 -17.15
N ASP A 546 -2.24 -28.74 -18.06
CA ASP A 546 -1.48 -29.96 -17.76
C ASP A 546 0.02 -29.71 -17.46
N ASN A 547 0.55 -28.55 -17.86
CA ASN A 547 1.96 -28.18 -17.65
C ASN A 547 2.19 -27.43 -16.32
N ARG A 548 1.13 -27.04 -15.61
CA ARG A 548 1.23 -26.25 -14.39
C ARG A 548 2.01 -27.00 -13.31
N LYS A 549 2.92 -26.30 -12.64
CA LYS A 549 3.66 -26.82 -11.47
C LYS A 549 3.23 -26.07 -10.22
N PHE A 550 2.08 -26.47 -9.67
CA PHE A 550 1.47 -25.85 -8.50
C PHE A 550 2.44 -25.67 -7.32
N ALA A 551 3.22 -26.71 -6.99
CA ALA A 551 4.19 -26.66 -5.89
C ALA A 551 5.24 -25.55 -6.09
N ASN A 552 5.76 -25.38 -7.31
CA ASN A 552 6.72 -24.33 -7.64
C ASN A 552 6.09 -22.93 -7.54
N ARG A 553 4.88 -22.76 -8.08
CA ARG A 553 4.11 -21.50 -7.98
C ARG A 553 3.88 -21.09 -6.53
N LYS A 554 3.48 -22.04 -5.69
CA LYS A 554 3.28 -21.82 -4.24
C LYS A 554 4.57 -21.40 -3.53
N VAL A 555 5.69 -22.04 -3.83
CA VAL A 555 7.01 -21.65 -3.27
C VAL A 555 7.36 -20.21 -3.65
N PHE A 556 7.10 -19.79 -4.88
CA PHE A 556 7.33 -18.39 -5.28
C PHE A 556 6.41 -17.42 -4.55
N MET A 557 5.13 -17.77 -4.38
CA MET A 557 4.17 -16.95 -3.63
C MET A 557 4.58 -16.76 -2.16
N GLU A 558 5.07 -17.82 -1.52
CA GLU A 558 5.55 -17.78 -0.14
C GLU A 558 6.87 -17.00 -0.01
N ARG A 559 7.79 -17.21 -0.97
CA ARG A 559 9.14 -16.62 -0.94
C ARG A 559 9.16 -15.13 -1.28
N PHE A 560 8.44 -14.72 -2.33
CA PHE A 560 8.46 -13.35 -2.85
C PHE A 560 7.18 -12.57 -2.54
N GLY A 561 6.04 -13.25 -2.42
CA GLY A 561 4.77 -12.62 -2.02
C GLY A 561 4.53 -12.58 -0.51
N PHE A 562 5.27 -13.38 0.27
CA PHE A 562 5.14 -13.57 1.72
C PHE A 562 3.79 -14.16 2.18
N PHE A 563 2.99 -14.70 1.26
CA PHE A 563 1.71 -15.34 1.59
C PHE A 563 1.96 -16.80 2.01
N LYS A 564 2.07 -17.04 3.33
CA LYS A 564 2.43 -18.35 3.91
C LYS A 564 1.25 -19.21 4.36
N ARG A 565 0.02 -18.86 3.97
CA ARG A 565 -1.16 -19.59 4.41
C ARG A 565 -1.18 -20.99 3.78
N PRO A 566 -1.47 -22.07 4.53
CA PRO A 566 -1.55 -23.40 3.95
C PRO A 566 -2.83 -23.59 3.13
N PHE A 567 -2.69 -24.00 1.87
CA PHE A 567 -3.76 -24.43 0.97
C PHE A 567 -3.26 -25.52 0.00
N GLN A 568 -4.18 -26.27 -0.59
CA GLN A 568 -3.96 -27.30 -1.60
C GLN A 568 -4.37 -26.82 -3.00
N GLU A 569 -3.95 -27.54 -4.04
CA GLU A 569 -4.33 -27.21 -5.42
C GLU A 569 -5.84 -27.26 -5.65
N THR A 570 -6.52 -28.23 -5.02
CA THR A 570 -7.99 -28.36 -5.06
C THR A 570 -8.72 -27.18 -4.43
N ASP A 571 -8.04 -26.42 -3.56
CA ASP A 571 -8.60 -25.22 -2.95
C ASP A 571 -8.53 -24.01 -3.90
N THR A 572 -7.76 -24.08 -4.99
CA THR A 572 -7.51 -22.95 -5.89
C THR A 572 -8.61 -22.82 -6.94
N MET A 573 -9.30 -21.67 -6.93
CA MET A 573 -10.22 -21.29 -7.99
C MET A 573 -9.46 -20.80 -9.24
N TRP A 574 -9.27 -21.71 -10.20
CA TRP A 574 -8.78 -21.36 -11.52
C TRP A 574 -9.78 -20.46 -12.24
N TRP A 575 -9.30 -19.37 -12.81
CA TRP A 575 -10.11 -18.24 -13.25
C TRP A 575 -9.54 -17.59 -14.51
N SER A 576 -10.43 -17.09 -15.37
CA SER A 576 -10.07 -16.40 -16.61
C SER A 576 -10.97 -15.18 -16.76
N SER A 577 -10.40 -14.07 -17.23
CA SER A 577 -11.22 -12.88 -17.51
C SER A 577 -11.94 -13.02 -18.84
N LEU A 578 -13.18 -12.54 -18.91
CA LEU A 578 -13.90 -12.44 -20.19
C LEU A 578 -13.24 -11.47 -21.17
N SER A 579 -12.55 -10.45 -20.65
CA SER A 579 -11.79 -9.50 -21.47
C SER A 579 -10.52 -10.09 -22.10
N GLU A 580 -10.01 -11.18 -21.54
CA GLU A 580 -8.83 -11.89 -22.07
C GLU A 580 -9.21 -12.89 -23.17
N ALA A 581 -10.49 -13.26 -23.25
CA ALA A 581 -11.00 -14.16 -24.27
C ALA A 581 -11.26 -13.42 -25.60
N PRO A 582 -10.89 -14.00 -26.76
CA PRO A 582 -11.29 -13.48 -28.07
C PRO A 582 -12.81 -13.32 -28.19
N GLU A 583 -13.27 -12.37 -28.99
CA GLU A 583 -14.70 -12.07 -29.20
C GLU A 583 -15.50 -13.33 -29.57
N ASP A 584 -14.99 -14.12 -30.52
CA ASP A 584 -15.61 -15.39 -30.93
C ASP A 584 -15.78 -16.37 -29.75
N VAL A 585 -14.79 -16.45 -28.85
CA VAL A 585 -14.88 -17.33 -27.67
C VAL A 585 -15.96 -16.83 -26.71
N ARG A 586 -16.10 -15.51 -26.52
CA ARG A 586 -17.14 -14.94 -25.66
C ARG A 586 -18.54 -15.22 -26.23
N GLU A 587 -18.76 -14.98 -27.52
CA GLU A 587 -20.04 -15.27 -28.18
C GLU A 587 -20.42 -16.76 -28.08
N PHE A 588 -19.43 -17.65 -28.23
CA PHE A 588 -19.66 -19.09 -28.04
C PHE A 588 -20.01 -19.41 -26.59
N MET A 589 -19.36 -18.78 -25.62
CA MET A 589 -19.66 -18.95 -24.20
C MET A 589 -21.07 -18.47 -23.82
N GLU A 590 -21.51 -17.32 -24.35
CA GLU A 590 -22.87 -16.83 -24.16
C GLU A 590 -23.91 -17.86 -24.63
N PHE A 591 -23.69 -18.47 -25.80
CA PHE A 591 -24.55 -19.54 -26.30
C PHE A 591 -24.55 -20.76 -25.37
N LEU A 592 -23.37 -21.21 -24.93
CA LEU A 592 -23.25 -22.38 -24.06
C LEU A 592 -23.97 -22.16 -22.72
N ILE A 593 -23.84 -20.98 -22.11
CA ILE A 593 -24.48 -20.66 -20.82
C ILE A 593 -25.99 -20.55 -20.94
N GLY A 594 -26.48 -19.96 -22.03
CA GLY A 594 -27.92 -19.82 -22.24
C GLY A 594 -28.64 -21.14 -22.49
N ASN A 595 -27.97 -22.14 -23.08
CA ASN A 595 -28.60 -23.36 -23.62
C ASN A 595 -28.27 -24.64 -22.86
N PHE A 596 -27.19 -24.68 -22.07
CA PHE A 596 -26.76 -25.88 -21.36
C PHE A 596 -26.65 -25.65 -19.84
N PRO A 597 -26.84 -26.68 -19.00
CA PRO A 597 -26.69 -26.58 -17.55
C PRO A 597 -25.23 -26.68 -17.07
N ASP A 598 -24.33 -27.18 -17.91
CA ASP A 598 -22.90 -27.34 -17.68
C ASP A 598 -22.15 -27.51 -19.02
N LEU A 599 -20.82 -27.47 -18.96
CA LEU A 599 -19.93 -27.64 -20.10
C LEU A 599 -19.62 -29.11 -20.44
N ILE A 600 -20.09 -30.07 -19.65
CA ILE A 600 -19.86 -31.50 -19.91
C ILE A 600 -20.77 -31.97 -21.04
N LYS A 601 -22.05 -31.60 -21.00
CA LYS A 601 -23.00 -31.95 -22.07
C LYS A 601 -22.56 -31.49 -23.47
N PRO A 602 -22.18 -30.22 -23.70
CA PRO A 602 -21.72 -29.81 -25.03
C PRO A 602 -20.43 -30.51 -25.45
N PHE A 603 -19.52 -30.85 -24.51
CA PHE A 603 -18.35 -31.67 -24.82
C PHE A 603 -18.75 -33.06 -25.33
N GLU A 604 -19.65 -33.75 -24.63
CA GLU A 604 -20.13 -35.09 -25.00
C GLU A 604 -20.86 -35.10 -26.35
N VAL A 605 -21.57 -34.00 -26.68
CA VAL A 605 -22.20 -33.84 -28.00
C VAL A 605 -21.15 -33.72 -29.10
N ILE A 606 -20.09 -32.92 -28.88
CA ILE A 606 -19.04 -32.70 -29.88
C ILE A 606 -18.14 -33.94 -30.05
N ASP A 607 -17.78 -34.62 -28.97
CA ASP A 607 -16.97 -35.86 -28.99
C ASP A 607 -17.75 -37.05 -29.58
N GLY A 608 -19.09 -37.02 -29.50
CA GLY A 608 -19.97 -38.00 -30.11
C GLY A 608 -20.05 -39.34 -29.35
N LYS A 609 -20.92 -40.24 -29.82
CA LYS A 609 -21.22 -41.53 -29.13
C LYS A 609 -20.06 -42.53 -29.09
N ASP A 610 -19.09 -42.40 -30.00
CA ASP A 610 -17.86 -43.21 -30.07
C ASP A 610 -16.61 -42.37 -29.71
N GLY A 611 -16.81 -41.24 -29.01
CA GLY A 611 -15.78 -40.29 -28.65
C GLY A 611 -14.61 -40.90 -27.88
N ASN A 612 -13.40 -40.44 -28.20
CA ASN A 612 -12.16 -40.93 -27.58
C ASN A 612 -11.69 -40.04 -26.42
N GLY A 613 -12.48 -39.01 -26.06
CA GLY A 613 -12.14 -38.02 -25.04
C GLY A 613 -11.27 -36.88 -25.55
N PHE A 614 -11.06 -36.77 -26.86
CA PHE A 614 -10.32 -35.70 -27.53
C PHE A 614 -11.12 -35.17 -28.73
N ILE A 615 -11.31 -33.86 -28.79
CA ILE A 615 -12.02 -33.20 -29.89
C ILE A 615 -11.01 -32.76 -30.95
N THR A 616 -11.12 -33.29 -32.15
CA THR A 616 -10.40 -32.82 -33.34
C THR A 616 -11.08 -31.59 -33.95
N LEU A 617 -10.37 -30.83 -34.79
CA LEU A 617 -10.96 -29.67 -35.49
C LEU A 617 -12.19 -30.04 -36.32
N LYS A 618 -12.23 -31.26 -36.88
CA LYS A 618 -13.37 -31.73 -37.65
C LYS A 618 -14.57 -32.01 -36.75
N GLU A 619 -14.38 -32.73 -35.65
CA GLU A 619 -15.42 -32.99 -34.66
C GLU A 619 -15.96 -31.67 -34.08
N PHE A 620 -15.09 -30.69 -33.80
CA PHE A 620 -15.54 -29.38 -33.34
C PHE A 620 -16.43 -28.64 -34.34
N LYS A 621 -16.09 -28.69 -35.64
CA LYS A 621 -16.91 -28.09 -36.71
C LYS A 621 -18.27 -28.79 -36.86
N ASP A 622 -18.26 -30.12 -36.88
CA ASP A 622 -19.48 -30.92 -37.03
C ASP A 622 -20.37 -30.74 -35.78
N GLY A 623 -19.77 -30.77 -34.58
CA GLY A 623 -20.44 -30.56 -33.31
C GLY A 623 -21.00 -29.15 -33.12
N TYR A 624 -20.36 -28.10 -33.66
CA TYR A 624 -20.92 -26.73 -33.64
C TYR A 624 -22.29 -26.66 -34.34
N VAL A 625 -22.43 -27.35 -35.48
CA VAL A 625 -23.70 -27.45 -36.21
C VAL A 625 -24.72 -28.29 -35.44
N GLU A 626 -24.29 -29.41 -34.84
CA GLU A 626 -25.17 -30.29 -34.05
C GLU A 626 -25.70 -29.62 -32.77
N LEU A 627 -24.89 -28.78 -32.13
CA LEU A 627 -25.30 -27.95 -31.00
C LEU A 627 -26.36 -26.91 -31.39
N GLY A 628 -26.53 -26.61 -32.67
CA GLY A 628 -27.50 -25.62 -33.16
C GLY A 628 -27.09 -24.17 -32.91
N CYS A 629 -25.81 -23.90 -32.67
CA CYS A 629 -25.31 -22.54 -32.48
C CYS A 629 -25.35 -21.76 -33.81
N LYS A 630 -26.00 -20.60 -33.82
CA LYS A 630 -26.13 -19.74 -35.01
C LYS A 630 -25.38 -18.42 -34.91
N LYS A 631 -24.63 -18.19 -33.80
CA LYS A 631 -23.95 -16.90 -33.55
C LYS A 631 -22.90 -16.55 -34.61
N PHE A 632 -22.29 -17.54 -35.25
CA PHE A 632 -21.26 -17.31 -36.28
C PHE A 632 -21.79 -17.34 -37.72
N ALA A 633 -23.11 -17.39 -37.92
CA ALA A 633 -23.70 -17.50 -39.25
C ALA A 633 -23.28 -16.33 -40.16
N GLY A 634 -22.64 -16.63 -41.28
CA GLY A 634 -22.16 -15.61 -42.21
C GLY A 634 -20.96 -16.06 -43.06
N PRO A 635 -20.39 -15.15 -43.87
CA PRO A 635 -19.26 -15.47 -44.74
C PRO A 635 -17.98 -15.87 -44.00
N GLU A 636 -17.83 -15.49 -42.73
CA GLU A 636 -16.65 -15.78 -41.90
C GLU A 636 -16.83 -16.95 -40.92
N GLU A 637 -17.97 -17.65 -40.97
CA GLU A 637 -18.37 -18.70 -40.00
C GLU A 637 -17.24 -19.70 -39.71
N GLN A 638 -16.63 -20.26 -40.75
CA GLN A 638 -15.57 -21.25 -40.60
C GLN A 638 -14.29 -20.71 -39.98
N SER A 639 -13.95 -19.45 -40.26
CA SER A 639 -12.78 -18.80 -39.66
C SER A 639 -13.00 -18.50 -38.17
N ARG A 640 -14.22 -18.12 -37.78
CA ARG A 640 -14.60 -17.88 -36.38
C ARG A 640 -14.59 -19.18 -35.56
N ILE A 641 -15.12 -20.28 -36.11
CA ILE A 641 -15.07 -21.61 -35.47
C ILE A 641 -13.61 -22.06 -35.26
N GLU A 642 -12.75 -21.88 -36.27
CA GLU A 642 -11.33 -22.20 -36.15
C GLU A 642 -10.61 -21.33 -35.11
N ALA A 643 -10.99 -20.07 -34.94
CA ALA A 643 -10.43 -19.20 -33.92
C ALA A 643 -10.72 -19.72 -32.51
N VAL A 644 -11.96 -20.17 -32.24
CA VAL A 644 -12.33 -20.80 -30.96
C VAL A 644 -11.53 -22.09 -30.74
N PHE A 645 -11.39 -22.93 -31.76
CA PHE A 645 -10.59 -24.16 -31.64
C PHE A 645 -9.12 -23.87 -31.28
N ARG A 646 -8.49 -22.90 -31.95
CA ARG A 646 -7.09 -22.50 -31.68
C ARG A 646 -6.92 -21.92 -30.28
N TYR A 647 -7.93 -21.26 -29.74
CA TYR A 647 -7.90 -20.77 -28.37
C TYR A 647 -7.90 -21.91 -27.34
N LEU A 648 -8.65 -22.99 -27.62
CA LEU A 648 -8.74 -24.17 -26.76
C LEU A 648 -7.56 -25.13 -26.89
N ASP A 649 -6.74 -25.01 -27.94
CA ASP A 649 -5.51 -25.79 -28.15
C ASP A 649 -4.24 -24.90 -28.01
N PRO A 650 -3.88 -24.46 -26.79
CA PRO A 650 -2.70 -23.61 -26.57
C PRO A 650 -1.37 -24.35 -26.83
N GLY A 651 -1.38 -25.69 -26.78
CA GLY A 651 -0.23 -26.56 -27.06
C GLY A 651 0.08 -26.69 -28.56
N GLY A 652 -0.93 -26.47 -29.41
CA GLY A 652 -0.85 -26.65 -30.86
C GLY A 652 -0.75 -28.13 -31.23
N GLU A 653 -1.34 -29.01 -30.42
CA GLU A 653 -1.30 -30.46 -30.61
C GLU A 653 -2.30 -30.92 -31.69
N GLY A 654 -3.27 -30.06 -32.04
CA GLY A 654 -4.30 -30.32 -33.04
C GLY A 654 -5.53 -31.08 -32.50
N THR A 655 -5.59 -31.28 -31.20
CA THR A 655 -6.69 -31.95 -30.48
C THR A 655 -6.96 -31.23 -29.16
N ILE A 656 -8.22 -31.16 -28.74
CA ILE A 656 -8.62 -30.57 -27.46
C ILE A 656 -9.00 -31.71 -26.50
N SER A 657 -8.22 -31.90 -25.45
CA SER A 657 -8.54 -32.81 -24.36
C SER A 657 -9.71 -32.29 -23.51
N LYS A 658 -10.34 -33.16 -22.71
CA LYS A 658 -11.36 -32.75 -21.75
C LYS A 658 -10.85 -31.69 -20.76
N ASN A 659 -9.59 -31.74 -20.34
CA ASN A 659 -9.01 -30.75 -19.43
C ASN A 659 -8.86 -29.38 -20.11
N GLU A 660 -8.46 -29.36 -21.38
CA GLU A 660 -8.38 -28.14 -22.19
C GLU A 660 -9.76 -27.57 -22.49
N TRP A 661 -10.77 -28.41 -22.76
CA TRP A 661 -12.16 -27.96 -22.88
C TRP A 661 -12.67 -27.29 -21.61
N LEU A 662 -12.39 -27.90 -20.45
CA LEU A 662 -12.77 -27.34 -19.15
C LEU A 662 -12.01 -26.04 -18.82
N PHE A 663 -11.11 -25.54 -19.66
CA PHE A 663 -10.66 -24.17 -19.59
C PHE A 663 -11.83 -23.17 -19.73
N LEU A 664 -12.83 -23.51 -20.55
CA LEU A 664 -14.07 -22.73 -20.69
C LEU A 664 -14.86 -22.61 -19.36
N ASP A 665 -14.69 -23.56 -18.42
CA ASP A 665 -15.31 -23.50 -17.09
C ASP A 665 -14.86 -22.26 -16.30
N GLN A 666 -13.64 -21.78 -16.57
CA GLN A 666 -13.15 -20.57 -15.93
C GLN A 666 -13.89 -19.32 -16.42
N LEU A 667 -14.17 -19.22 -17.72
CA LEU A 667 -14.98 -18.15 -18.30
C LEU A 667 -16.44 -18.27 -17.87
N TRP A 668 -16.96 -19.50 -17.79
CA TRP A 668 -18.30 -19.79 -17.27
C TRP A 668 -18.46 -19.24 -15.85
N LYS A 669 -17.50 -19.54 -14.97
CA LYS A 669 -17.49 -19.06 -13.58
C LYS A 669 -17.45 -17.53 -13.50
N GLU A 670 -16.69 -16.86 -14.37
CA GLU A 670 -16.64 -15.39 -14.44
C GLU A 670 -17.99 -14.77 -14.82
N MET A 671 -18.69 -15.34 -15.81
CA MET A 671 -20.03 -14.89 -16.19
C MET A 671 -21.03 -15.13 -15.06
N MET A 672 -21.05 -16.33 -14.49
CA MET A 672 -21.95 -16.68 -13.38
C MET A 672 -21.71 -15.80 -12.16
N LEU A 673 -20.46 -15.54 -11.79
CA LEU A 673 -20.14 -14.65 -10.68
C LEU A 673 -20.61 -13.22 -10.96
N SER A 674 -20.41 -12.71 -12.18
CA SER A 674 -20.87 -11.38 -12.56
C SER A 674 -22.40 -11.24 -12.44
N LEU A 675 -23.15 -12.27 -12.83
CA LEU A 675 -24.61 -12.33 -12.67
C LEU A 675 -25.01 -12.39 -11.19
N THR A 676 -24.38 -13.26 -10.40
CA THR A 676 -24.62 -13.36 -8.96
C THR A 676 -24.36 -12.04 -8.25
N GLU A 677 -23.27 -11.34 -8.58
CA GLU A 677 -22.90 -10.04 -8.01
C GLU A 677 -23.95 -8.97 -8.34
N PHE A 678 -24.45 -8.96 -9.57
CA PHE A 678 -25.51 -8.05 -9.99
C PHE A 678 -26.79 -8.28 -9.18
N VAL A 679 -27.23 -9.53 -9.06
CA VAL A 679 -28.45 -9.83 -8.30
C VAL A 679 -28.28 -9.51 -6.82
N GLN A 680 -27.15 -9.87 -6.21
CA GLN A 680 -26.86 -9.51 -4.82
C GLN A 680 -26.86 -7.98 -4.61
N HIS A 681 -26.37 -7.23 -5.60
CA HIS A 681 -26.41 -5.77 -5.58
C HIS A 681 -27.86 -5.25 -5.62
N LEU A 682 -28.70 -5.80 -6.50
CA LEU A 682 -30.13 -5.47 -6.53
C LEU A 682 -30.79 -5.78 -5.18
N SER A 683 -30.57 -6.96 -4.62
CA SER A 683 -31.11 -7.32 -3.30
C SER A 683 -30.69 -6.33 -2.22
N ARG A 684 -29.46 -5.80 -2.24
CA ARG A 684 -29.01 -4.78 -1.28
C ARG A 684 -29.69 -3.42 -1.48
N VAL A 685 -29.86 -2.99 -2.74
CA VAL A 685 -30.49 -1.70 -3.08
C VAL A 685 -31.97 -1.70 -2.71
N PHE A 686 -32.64 -2.84 -2.84
CA PHE A 686 -34.07 -3.01 -2.53
C PHE A 686 -34.31 -3.70 -1.16
N ASP A 687 -33.42 -3.47 -0.19
CA ASP A 687 -33.55 -3.91 1.21
C ASP A 687 -33.93 -5.39 1.43
N PHE A 688 -33.42 -6.27 0.56
CA PHE A 688 -33.67 -7.70 0.54
C PHE A 688 -35.17 -8.05 0.47
N ALA A 689 -35.97 -7.21 -0.21
CA ALA A 689 -37.38 -7.47 -0.43
C ALA A 689 -37.59 -8.80 -1.18
N PRO A 690 -38.62 -9.59 -0.83
CA PRO A 690 -38.89 -10.87 -1.50
C PRO A 690 -39.26 -10.71 -2.99
N ASN A 691 -39.67 -9.51 -3.40
CA ASN A 691 -39.93 -9.13 -4.79
C ASN A 691 -38.90 -8.10 -5.32
N ALA A 692 -37.64 -8.18 -4.85
CA ALA A 692 -36.61 -7.22 -5.21
C ALA A 692 -36.27 -7.22 -6.70
N LEU A 693 -36.38 -8.38 -7.39
CA LEU A 693 -36.13 -8.47 -8.83
C LEU A 693 -37.26 -7.81 -9.63
N GLU A 694 -38.51 -8.00 -9.22
CA GLU A 694 -39.66 -7.34 -9.85
C GLU A 694 -39.60 -5.82 -9.64
N GLN A 695 -39.27 -5.36 -8.44
CA GLN A 695 -39.05 -3.93 -8.17
C GLN A 695 -37.86 -3.38 -8.97
N ALA A 696 -36.80 -4.17 -9.16
CA ALA A 696 -35.67 -3.78 -9.98
C ALA A 696 -36.06 -3.64 -11.45
N PHE A 697 -36.85 -4.58 -11.98
CA PHE A 697 -37.36 -4.53 -13.35
C PHE A 697 -38.23 -3.28 -13.58
N GLU A 698 -39.20 -3.01 -12.69
CA GLU A 698 -40.04 -1.80 -12.75
C GLU A 698 -39.23 -0.49 -12.66
N SER A 699 -38.09 -0.53 -11.98
CA SER A 699 -37.18 0.63 -11.88
C SER A 699 -36.32 0.81 -13.14
N LEU A 700 -35.98 -0.30 -13.82
CA LEU A 700 -35.20 -0.37 -15.07
C LEU A 700 -36.03 0.00 -16.30
N ASP A 701 -37.28 -0.46 -16.35
CA ASP A 701 -38.29 -0.14 -17.38
C ASP A 701 -38.86 1.27 -17.14
N ALA A 702 -38.03 2.27 -17.42
CA ALA A 702 -38.33 3.67 -17.08
C ALA A 702 -39.51 4.25 -17.88
N ASP A 703 -39.77 3.72 -19.08
CA ASP A 703 -40.89 4.11 -19.94
C ASP A 703 -42.12 3.22 -19.83
N ALA A 704 -42.05 2.14 -19.02
CA ALA A 704 -43.10 1.15 -18.81
C ALA A 704 -43.54 0.46 -20.11
N SER A 705 -42.60 0.25 -21.04
CA SER A 705 -42.82 -0.46 -22.30
C SER A 705 -42.98 -1.97 -22.09
N GLY A 706 -42.52 -2.51 -20.96
CA GLY A 706 -42.49 -3.95 -20.66
C GLY A 706 -41.20 -4.64 -21.12
N GLU A 707 -40.27 -3.91 -21.72
CA GLU A 707 -38.98 -4.37 -22.21
C GLU A 707 -37.89 -3.36 -21.83
N ILE A 708 -36.71 -3.83 -21.43
CA ILE A 708 -35.59 -2.94 -21.06
C ILE A 708 -34.66 -2.81 -22.25
N SER A 709 -34.58 -1.63 -22.83
CA SER A 709 -33.61 -1.34 -23.89
C SER A 709 -32.18 -1.20 -23.32
N GLN A 710 -31.16 -1.40 -24.17
CA GLN A 710 -29.75 -1.17 -23.78
C GLN A 710 -29.51 0.26 -23.24
N ALA A 711 -30.20 1.26 -23.78
CA ALA A 711 -30.05 2.65 -23.36
C ALA A 711 -30.62 2.88 -21.94
N GLU A 712 -31.78 2.30 -21.65
CA GLU A 712 -32.39 2.36 -20.30
C GLU A 712 -31.54 1.60 -19.30
N TRP A 713 -31.05 0.42 -19.68
CA TRP A 713 -30.13 -0.37 -18.87
C TRP A 713 -28.91 0.45 -18.47
N ASP A 714 -28.20 1.03 -19.43
CA ASP A 714 -26.99 1.79 -19.18
C ASP A 714 -27.20 2.99 -18.25
N VAL A 715 -28.32 3.70 -18.41
CA VAL A 715 -28.67 4.86 -17.58
C VAL A 715 -29.07 4.42 -16.17
N VAL A 716 -30.03 3.51 -16.05
CA VAL A 716 -30.60 3.14 -14.75
C VAL A 716 -29.59 2.35 -13.90
N VAL A 717 -28.84 1.41 -14.51
CA VAL A 717 -27.85 0.60 -13.79
C VAL A 717 -26.74 1.46 -13.19
N LYS A 718 -26.27 2.49 -13.92
CA LYS A 718 -25.18 3.36 -13.47
C LYS A 718 -25.67 4.51 -12.57
N GLU A 719 -26.78 5.17 -12.92
CA GLU A 719 -27.22 6.39 -12.23
C GLU A 719 -28.11 6.11 -11.01
N ARG A 720 -29.03 5.15 -11.11
CA ARG A 720 -30.00 4.84 -10.03
C ARG A 720 -29.55 3.67 -9.17
N ILE A 721 -29.24 2.54 -9.80
CA ILE A 721 -28.84 1.31 -9.10
C ILE A 721 -27.39 1.39 -8.62
N LYS A 722 -26.54 2.19 -9.29
CA LYS A 722 -25.12 2.41 -8.96
C LYS A 722 -24.31 1.11 -8.93
N PHE A 723 -24.56 0.23 -9.89
CA PHE A 723 -23.76 -0.97 -10.10
C PHE A 723 -22.66 -0.71 -11.12
N PHE A 724 -21.40 -0.89 -10.72
CA PHE A 724 -20.22 -0.61 -11.55
C PHE A 724 -19.47 -1.89 -11.96
N GLY A 725 -20.18 -3.02 -12.05
CA GLY A 725 -19.64 -4.28 -12.59
C GLY A 725 -19.79 -4.40 -14.11
N ASN A 726 -19.61 -5.63 -14.63
CA ASN A 726 -19.71 -5.92 -16.06
C ASN A 726 -21.17 -5.95 -16.56
N SER A 727 -21.83 -4.81 -16.46
CA SER A 727 -23.23 -4.60 -16.84
C SER A 727 -23.50 -4.85 -18.32
N GLY A 728 -22.52 -4.62 -19.21
CA GLY A 728 -22.64 -4.88 -20.64
C GLY A 728 -22.77 -6.37 -20.94
N THR A 729 -21.90 -7.22 -20.39
CA THR A 729 -22.00 -8.66 -20.58
C THR A 729 -23.25 -9.24 -19.91
N ILE A 730 -23.71 -8.66 -18.79
CA ILE A 730 -24.96 -9.07 -18.16
C ILE A 730 -26.15 -8.79 -19.09
N PHE A 731 -26.20 -7.61 -19.72
CA PHE A 731 -27.27 -7.28 -20.67
C PHE A 731 -27.27 -8.24 -21.86
N GLN A 732 -26.11 -8.42 -22.50
CA GLN A 732 -25.94 -9.34 -23.64
C GLN A 732 -26.27 -10.79 -23.30
N PHE A 733 -26.13 -11.17 -22.04
CA PHE A 733 -26.52 -12.48 -21.56
C PHE A 733 -28.05 -12.62 -21.41
N LEU A 734 -28.72 -11.57 -20.95
CA LEU A 734 -30.18 -11.55 -20.78
C LEU A 734 -30.91 -11.44 -22.12
N ASP A 735 -30.36 -10.69 -23.07
CA ASP A 735 -30.82 -10.56 -24.46
C ASP A 735 -30.52 -11.84 -25.26
N LYS A 736 -31.31 -12.90 -25.02
CA LYS A 736 -31.04 -14.25 -25.55
C LYS A 736 -31.23 -14.35 -27.06
N ASP A 737 -32.16 -13.58 -27.60
CA ASP A 737 -32.51 -13.59 -29.01
C ASP A 737 -31.76 -12.51 -29.83
N GLY A 738 -31.02 -11.63 -29.16
CA GLY A 738 -30.18 -10.61 -29.79
C GLY A 738 -30.99 -9.49 -30.41
N GLN A 739 -32.22 -9.27 -29.93
CA GLN A 739 -33.10 -8.20 -30.41
C GLN A 739 -32.70 -6.84 -29.81
N GLY A 740 -31.84 -6.82 -28.79
CA GLY A 740 -31.34 -5.60 -28.15
C GLY A 740 -32.25 -5.08 -27.04
N GLU A 741 -33.21 -5.88 -26.60
CA GLU A 741 -34.23 -5.59 -25.59
C GLU A 741 -34.35 -6.80 -24.64
N VAL A 742 -34.59 -6.55 -23.34
CA VAL A 742 -34.71 -7.61 -22.34
C VAL A 742 -36.11 -7.60 -21.73
N GLY A 743 -36.87 -8.66 -21.97
CA GLY A 743 -38.22 -8.82 -21.40
C GLY A 743 -38.23 -9.28 -19.94
N LEU A 744 -39.38 -9.16 -19.27
CA LEU A 744 -39.54 -9.60 -17.86
C LEU A 744 -39.21 -11.10 -17.68
N GLU A 745 -39.65 -11.97 -18.59
CA GLU A 745 -39.36 -13.41 -18.50
C GLU A 745 -37.86 -13.70 -18.60
N GLU A 746 -37.13 -12.95 -19.43
CA GLU A 746 -35.68 -13.07 -19.58
C GLU A 746 -34.96 -12.53 -18.36
N PHE A 747 -35.40 -11.40 -17.81
CA PHE A 747 -34.87 -10.82 -16.59
C PHE A 747 -35.06 -11.75 -15.39
N MET A 748 -36.21 -12.43 -15.29
CA MET A 748 -36.50 -13.37 -14.20
C MET A 748 -35.64 -14.64 -14.25
N LEU A 749 -34.92 -14.92 -15.33
CA LEU A 749 -33.91 -16.00 -15.37
C LEU A 749 -32.78 -15.78 -14.35
N LEU A 750 -32.56 -14.54 -13.90
CA LEU A 750 -31.62 -14.23 -12.83
C LEU A 750 -31.95 -14.97 -11.52
N ASP A 751 -33.25 -15.21 -11.23
CA ASP A 751 -33.69 -15.96 -10.05
C ASP A 751 -33.33 -17.46 -10.14
N ASP A 752 -33.47 -18.03 -11.34
CA ASP A 752 -33.04 -19.41 -11.62
C ASP A 752 -31.53 -19.58 -11.52
N ILE A 753 -30.77 -18.56 -11.93
CA ILE A 753 -29.31 -18.52 -11.86
C ILE A 753 -28.84 -18.41 -10.41
N LEU A 754 -29.50 -17.59 -9.59
CA LEU A 754 -29.26 -17.54 -8.14
C LEU A 754 -29.39 -18.93 -7.51
N LYS A 755 -30.54 -19.59 -7.70
CA LYS A 755 -30.82 -20.93 -7.17
C LYS A 755 -29.76 -21.95 -7.58
N ARG A 756 -29.25 -21.87 -8.81
CA ARG A 756 -28.17 -22.75 -9.32
C ARG A 756 -26.79 -22.39 -8.77
N SER A 757 -26.52 -21.11 -8.52
CA SER A 757 -25.21 -20.60 -8.08
C SER A 757 -24.94 -20.88 -6.60
N GLU A 758 -25.98 -20.86 -5.76
CA GLU A 758 -25.88 -21.17 -4.31
C GLU A 758 -25.37 -22.60 -4.04
N GLU A 759 -25.61 -23.54 -4.97
CA GLU A 759 -25.14 -24.92 -4.89
C GLU A 759 -23.69 -25.13 -5.38
N LYS A 760 -23.16 -24.25 -6.25
CA LYS A 760 -21.91 -24.48 -7.01
C LYS A 760 -20.75 -23.53 -6.69
N CYS A 761 -21.02 -22.29 -6.28
CA CYS A 761 -19.97 -21.25 -6.16
C CYS A 761 -19.41 -21.04 -4.75
N ARG A 762 -19.97 -21.68 -3.72
CA ARG A 762 -19.38 -21.66 -2.38
C ARG A 762 -18.36 -22.79 -2.22
N PRO A 763 -17.17 -22.54 -1.66
CA PRO A 763 -16.27 -23.63 -1.30
C PRO A 763 -17.02 -24.60 -0.39
N LYS A 764 -17.05 -25.89 -0.76
CA LYS A 764 -17.67 -26.92 0.07
C LYS A 764 -17.06 -26.80 1.47
N PRO A 765 -17.89 -26.74 2.54
CA PRO A 765 -17.35 -26.72 3.88
C PRO A 765 -16.39 -27.90 4.04
N ARG A 766 -15.20 -27.64 4.60
CA ARG A 766 -14.34 -28.74 5.03
C ARG A 766 -15.20 -29.64 5.89
N VAL A 767 -15.30 -30.91 5.51
CA VAL A 767 -15.75 -31.94 6.42
C VAL A 767 -14.69 -31.97 7.51
N GLU A 768 -14.90 -31.19 8.57
CA GLU A 768 -14.20 -31.37 9.82
C GLU A 768 -14.52 -32.80 10.23
N LYS A 769 -13.52 -33.69 10.12
CA LYS A 769 -13.56 -34.93 10.88
C LYS A 769 -13.76 -34.49 12.31
N GLY A 770 -14.92 -34.84 12.86
CA GLY A 770 -15.27 -34.48 14.22
C GLY A 770 -14.17 -34.93 15.16
N ASP A 771 -13.58 -33.98 15.85
CA ASP A 771 -12.85 -34.22 17.08
C ASP A 771 -13.67 -33.60 18.20
N GLU A 772 -14.10 -34.51 19.07
CA GLU A 772 -14.71 -34.29 20.37
C GLU A 772 -13.92 -33.23 21.16
N LEU A 773 -14.55 -32.12 21.55
CA LEU A 773 -14.08 -31.26 22.64
C LEU A 773 -15.24 -30.42 23.19
N THR A 774 -16.29 -31.12 23.65
CA THR A 774 -17.18 -30.59 24.69
C THR A 774 -16.60 -30.95 26.05
N GLU A 775 -15.75 -30.09 26.60
CA GLU A 775 -15.53 -29.87 28.04
C GLU A 775 -14.32 -28.94 28.18
N TYR A 776 -14.55 -27.66 28.47
CA TYR A 776 -13.70 -26.79 29.31
C TYR A 776 -14.38 -25.41 29.39
N LEU A 777 -15.53 -25.38 30.06
CA LEU A 777 -16.08 -24.18 30.70
C LEU A 777 -16.62 -24.59 32.07
N SER A 778 -15.68 -24.70 33.02
CA SER A 778 -15.88 -24.55 34.46
C SER A 778 -14.66 -23.89 35.06
#